data_AF-A0A8T0SFD0-F1
#
_entry.id   AF-A0A8T0SFD0-F1
#
_cell.length_a   1.000
_cell.length_b   1.000
_cell.length_c   1.000
_cell.angle_alpha   90.00
_cell.angle_beta   90.00
_cell.angle_gamma   90.00
#
_symmetry.space_group_name_H-M   'P 1'
#
loop_
_entity.id
_entity.type
_entity.pdbx_description
1 polymer ?
#
loop_
_entity_poly.entity_id
_entity_poly.type
_entity_poly.pdbx_seq_one_letter_code
_entity_poly.pdbx_strand_id
1 'polypeptide(L)'
;MVKGNGAERKPDDKLVDLIFSWSLQDVMNQELFRDKASTIPDRFSGLKSYVDSFRIPLLEEMRAEMSSNLESLPNAHSSAVPIRSMVPKPRKGAKAYHVTVAGRRGARSPFIGDIVVLVGAMPRRAAELASNGGSYCLAHVKDVSRDRLGFEIRASREIQGASCCAFAASLLSFIPYARIWRCLDYDAAVKRSPALVKVVAGDALVSHSTPLVTSSAGAETGADVAAKLSAFKLNDSQADAILSCVTATLRDGATKFSLIWGPPGTGKTKTISVLLLLLLTSQAQTKCRVLTCTPTNTAISQVASRLLELTKQHAATDGGCHGDLLLFGNPERMAIGGDLSEIFLDTRVKRLKKCFSQATGWRHCLVSLVGFLGEPTTLRSQYNEACGQKDGTELPEASFIRSRFHQIFQNLRNCFRTIMSQVPKAVLLEKNYKNIVSVIKMLEDFSMLLDRKIDGNNNVAVEVFMTTSGKKCDDSAGGVGKKALVENLMRDKATILGVTRTLLRDLKLPVTRSDFRIKKFCLRSASFVFCTVSGSAKLNAQKMDLLLIDEAGQLKECESLIPLQLSGLKHAVLIGDERQLPATVKSKVAEAALLGRSLFERLSLLGHKKHLLNIQYRMHPSISMFPNQNFYDRNILDGANVTQEGHQRSYLQGAMFGPYSFINIDGLEDPGRSKRNMAELAVILEILHALKNGTAE
;
A
#
# COMPACT_ATOMS: atom_id res chain seq x y z
N MET A 1 38.29 33.09 7.92
CA MET A 1 38.31 31.88 7.06
C MET A 1 36.98 31.16 7.17
N VAL A 2 36.10 31.36 6.19
CA VAL A 2 34.74 30.80 6.15
C VAL A 2 34.83 29.36 5.64
N LYS A 3 34.58 28.37 6.50
CA LYS A 3 34.31 26.99 6.08
C LYS A 3 32.90 26.94 5.50
N GLY A 4 32.81 26.78 4.18
CA GLY A 4 31.55 26.53 3.49
C GLY A 4 30.97 25.18 3.89
N ASN A 5 29.74 25.19 4.39
CA ASN A 5 28.91 24.00 4.56
C ASN A 5 28.55 23.41 3.19
N GLY A 6 29.38 22.50 2.69
CA GLY A 6 29.01 21.62 1.58
C GLY A 6 27.96 20.63 2.03
N ALA A 7 26.67 20.96 1.86
CA ALA A 7 25.61 19.99 2.03
C ALA A 7 25.80 18.87 0.99
N GLU A 8 26.08 17.64 1.45
CA GLU A 8 26.15 16.46 0.59
C GLU A 8 24.89 16.37 -0.29
N ARG A 9 25.09 16.32 -1.61
CA ARG A 9 23.99 16.15 -2.57
C ARG A 9 23.29 14.81 -2.33
N LYS A 10 21.96 14.79 -2.46
CA LYS A 10 21.15 13.58 -2.27
C LYS A 10 21.59 12.48 -3.25
N PRO A 11 21.57 11.18 -2.86
CA PRO A 11 21.99 10.06 -3.72
C PRO A 11 21.30 10.04 -5.09
N ASP A 12 20.03 10.43 -5.13
CA ASP A 12 19.26 10.52 -6.38
C ASP A 12 19.84 11.54 -7.36
N ASP A 13 20.34 12.67 -6.86
CA ASP A 13 20.91 13.71 -7.71
C ASP A 13 22.23 13.22 -8.35
N LYS A 14 23.01 12.37 -7.67
CA LYS A 14 24.21 11.73 -8.24
C LYS A 14 23.85 10.79 -9.40
N LEU A 15 22.82 9.96 -9.26
CA LEU A 15 22.36 9.08 -10.34
C LEU A 15 21.80 9.90 -11.52
N VAL A 16 21.05 10.96 -11.25
CA VAL A 16 20.55 11.84 -12.32
C VAL A 16 21.70 12.57 -13.01
N ASP A 17 22.72 13.01 -12.27
CA ASP A 17 23.92 13.64 -12.84
C ASP A 17 24.67 12.66 -13.76
N LEU A 18 24.73 11.37 -13.39
CA LEU A 18 25.27 10.32 -14.26
C LEU A 18 24.42 10.15 -15.53
N ILE A 19 23.09 10.08 -15.42
CA ILE A 19 22.19 10.00 -16.59
C ILE A 19 22.35 11.25 -17.49
N PHE A 20 22.49 12.43 -16.90
CA PHE A 20 22.71 13.68 -17.64
C PHE A 20 24.09 13.77 -18.28
N SER A 21 25.04 12.91 -17.89
CA SER A 21 26.34 12.82 -18.56
C SER A 21 26.26 12.06 -19.89
N TRP A 22 25.19 11.28 -20.11
CA TRP A 22 24.97 10.58 -21.38
C TRP A 22 24.44 11.53 -22.45
N SER A 23 25.07 11.50 -23.62
CA SER A 23 24.50 12.07 -24.83
C SER A 23 23.35 11.20 -25.34
N LEU A 24 22.48 11.73 -26.20
CA LEU A 24 21.48 10.89 -26.86
C LEU A 24 22.12 9.82 -27.77
N GLN A 25 23.35 10.05 -28.26
CA GLN A 25 24.11 9.03 -28.98
C GLN A 25 24.51 7.88 -28.06
N ASP A 26 24.95 8.18 -26.82
CA ASP A 26 25.22 7.16 -25.80
C ASP A 26 23.94 6.40 -25.43
N VAL A 27 22.82 7.10 -25.27
CA VAL A 27 21.52 6.47 -24.97
C VAL A 27 21.14 5.48 -26.08
N MET A 28 21.35 5.83 -27.35
CA MET A 28 21.04 4.97 -28.50
C MET A 28 22.07 3.86 -28.74
N ASN A 29 23.26 3.94 -28.14
CA ASN A 29 24.31 2.95 -28.32
C ASN A 29 24.02 1.68 -27.50
N GLN A 30 23.59 0.62 -28.17
CA GLN A 30 23.30 -0.68 -27.55
C GLN A 30 24.54 -1.36 -26.95
N GLU A 31 25.75 -0.92 -27.32
CA GLU A 31 27.02 -1.51 -26.88
C GLU A 31 27.72 -0.74 -25.77
N LEU A 32 27.15 0.37 -25.30
CA LEU A 32 27.78 1.27 -24.33
C LEU A 32 28.29 0.56 -23.06
N PHE A 33 27.58 -0.49 -22.66
CA PHE A 33 27.86 -1.29 -21.47
C PHE A 33 28.21 -2.76 -21.76
N ARG A 34 28.33 -3.18 -23.03
CA ARG A 34 28.58 -4.60 -23.39
C ARG A 34 29.77 -5.19 -22.64
N ASP A 35 30.92 -4.51 -22.69
CA ASP A 35 32.16 -5.00 -22.07
C ASP A 35 32.28 -4.66 -20.57
N LYS A 36 31.29 -3.95 -20.01
CA LYS A 36 31.26 -3.49 -18.62
C LYS A 36 30.31 -4.30 -17.74
N ALA A 37 29.32 -4.96 -18.33
CA ALA A 37 28.33 -5.72 -17.60
C ALA A 37 28.81 -7.16 -17.40
N SER A 38 29.16 -7.50 -16.16
CA SER A 38 29.45 -8.88 -15.77
C SER A 38 28.17 -9.65 -15.47
N THR A 39 28.16 -10.96 -15.74
CA THR A 39 27.09 -11.85 -15.29
C THR A 39 26.96 -11.82 -13.77
N ILE A 40 25.73 -11.66 -13.28
CA ILE A 40 25.43 -11.68 -11.85
C ILE A 40 25.60 -13.11 -11.32
N PRO A 41 26.50 -13.36 -10.35
CA PRO A 41 26.82 -14.71 -9.90
C PRO A 41 25.74 -15.30 -9.00
N ASP A 42 25.76 -16.62 -8.82
CA ASP A 42 24.82 -17.35 -7.95
C ASP A 42 25.17 -17.16 -6.47
N ARG A 43 26.48 -17.09 -6.19
CA ARG A 43 27.07 -16.92 -4.87
C ARG A 43 27.94 -15.68 -4.86
N PHE A 44 27.91 -14.97 -3.74
CA PHE A 44 28.64 -13.72 -3.55
C PHE A 44 29.67 -13.89 -2.43
N SER A 45 30.79 -13.18 -2.52
CA SER A 45 31.84 -13.18 -1.49
C SER A 45 31.56 -12.24 -0.33
N GLY A 46 30.43 -11.51 -0.39
CA GLY A 46 29.93 -10.68 0.68
C GLY A 46 29.12 -9.48 0.17
N LEU A 47 28.66 -8.64 1.11
CA LEU A 47 27.75 -7.52 0.82
C LEU A 47 28.22 -6.60 -0.31
N LYS A 48 29.52 -6.29 -0.41
CA LYS A 48 30.07 -5.40 -1.45
C LYS A 48 29.94 -6.02 -2.84
N SER A 49 30.43 -7.26 -3.00
CA SER A 49 30.31 -8.03 -4.25
C SER A 49 28.85 -8.15 -4.68
N TYR A 50 27.96 -8.38 -3.72
CA TYR A 50 26.52 -8.46 -3.96
C TYR A 50 25.94 -7.16 -4.55
N VAL A 51 26.12 -6.02 -3.88
CA VAL A 51 25.52 -4.76 -4.36
C VAL A 51 26.16 -4.26 -5.65
N ASP A 52 27.47 -4.43 -5.82
CA ASP A 52 28.20 -3.96 -7.00
C ASP A 52 27.78 -4.71 -8.28
N SER A 53 27.46 -6.00 -8.17
CA SER A 53 27.05 -6.85 -9.30
C SER A 53 25.81 -6.34 -10.05
N PHE A 54 24.92 -5.60 -9.37
CA PHE A 54 23.69 -5.09 -9.99
C PHE A 54 23.83 -3.69 -10.58
N ARG A 55 24.91 -2.93 -10.29
CA ARG A 55 24.99 -1.50 -10.64
C ARG A 55 25.05 -1.28 -12.14
N ILE A 56 25.96 -1.97 -12.85
CA ILE A 56 26.12 -1.80 -14.30
C ILE A 56 24.92 -2.36 -15.08
N PRO A 57 24.42 -3.59 -14.82
CA PRO A 57 23.23 -4.09 -15.51
C PRO A 57 22.02 -3.18 -15.31
N LEU A 58 21.85 -2.57 -14.13
CA LEU A 58 20.75 -1.64 -13.89
C LEU A 58 20.89 -0.32 -14.67
N LEU A 59 22.10 0.22 -14.81
CA LEU A 59 22.33 1.41 -15.65
C LEU A 59 22.06 1.12 -17.13
N GLU A 60 22.48 -0.06 -17.59
CA GLU A 60 22.19 -0.52 -18.95
C GLU A 60 20.69 -0.70 -19.20
N GLU A 61 19.95 -1.22 -18.23
CA GLU A 61 18.48 -1.31 -18.31
C GLU A 61 17.83 0.08 -18.38
N MET A 62 18.29 1.06 -17.59
CA MET A 62 17.81 2.45 -17.68
C MET A 62 18.09 3.06 -19.05
N ARG A 63 19.30 2.84 -19.59
CA ARG A 63 19.69 3.30 -20.93
C ARG A 63 18.78 2.68 -22.00
N ALA A 64 18.55 1.37 -21.95
CA ALA A 64 17.67 0.67 -22.89
C ALA A 64 16.21 1.15 -22.81
N GLU A 65 15.69 1.45 -21.61
CA GLU A 65 14.38 2.08 -21.46
C GLU A 65 14.32 3.46 -22.13
N MET A 66 15.33 4.29 -21.91
CA MET A 66 15.43 5.60 -22.55
C MET A 66 15.53 5.50 -24.08
N SER A 67 16.35 4.58 -24.59
CA SER A 67 16.51 4.30 -26.02
C SER A 67 15.18 3.89 -26.66
N SER A 68 14.50 2.92 -26.08
CA SER A 68 13.20 2.43 -26.56
C SER A 68 12.14 3.54 -26.60
N ASN A 69 12.07 4.36 -25.54
CA ASN A 69 11.13 5.48 -25.50
C ASN A 69 11.52 6.57 -26.51
N LEU A 70 12.81 6.83 -26.73
CA LEU A 70 13.30 7.79 -27.72
C LEU A 70 12.99 7.34 -29.16
N GLU A 71 13.14 6.06 -29.47
CA GLU A 71 12.77 5.47 -30.77
C GLU A 71 11.28 5.59 -31.05
N SER A 72 10.44 5.50 -30.02
CA SER A 72 8.99 5.66 -30.15
C SER A 72 8.55 7.11 -30.36
N LEU A 73 9.37 8.10 -29.98
CA LEU A 73 9.04 9.52 -29.90
C LEU A 73 8.43 10.11 -31.19
N PRO A 74 8.94 9.83 -32.41
CA PRO A 74 8.36 10.37 -33.64
C PRO A 74 6.88 10.02 -33.85
N ASN A 75 6.45 8.85 -33.35
CA ASN A 75 5.08 8.37 -33.46
C ASN A 75 4.23 8.72 -32.22
N ALA A 76 4.83 9.38 -31.23
CA ALA A 76 4.29 9.50 -29.88
C ALA A 76 3.51 10.81 -29.66
N HIS A 77 2.78 11.28 -30.68
CA HIS A 77 2.03 12.55 -30.66
C HIS A 77 1.00 12.67 -29.51
N SER A 78 0.62 11.55 -28.88
CA SER A 78 -0.24 11.51 -27.68
C SER A 78 0.52 11.54 -26.35
N SER A 79 1.81 11.17 -26.34
CA SER A 79 2.63 11.07 -25.11
C SER A 79 3.58 12.25 -24.91
N ALA A 80 3.93 12.96 -26.00
CA ALA A 80 4.68 14.19 -25.93
C ALA A 80 3.75 15.37 -25.62
N VAL A 81 4.17 16.21 -24.67
CA VAL A 81 3.37 17.28 -24.11
C VAL A 81 3.83 18.62 -24.68
N PRO A 82 2.95 19.40 -25.34
CA PRO A 82 3.29 20.73 -25.83
C PRO A 82 3.51 21.70 -24.67
N ILE A 83 4.61 22.44 -24.72
CA ILE A 83 4.99 23.44 -23.73
C ILE A 83 4.36 24.77 -24.14
N ARG A 84 3.62 25.40 -23.21
CA ARG A 84 3.05 26.74 -23.39
C ARG A 84 4.02 27.82 -22.98
N SER A 85 4.66 27.64 -21.83
CA SER A 85 5.66 28.57 -21.31
C SER A 85 6.63 27.85 -20.38
N MET A 86 7.83 28.39 -20.29
CA MET A 86 8.85 27.91 -19.37
C MET A 86 9.54 29.12 -18.75
N VAL A 87 9.61 29.15 -17.41
CA VAL A 87 10.12 30.30 -16.66
C VAL A 87 11.23 29.84 -15.70
N PRO A 88 12.43 30.48 -15.73
CA PRO A 88 13.49 30.19 -14.78
C PRO A 88 13.05 30.43 -13.33
N LYS A 89 13.51 29.58 -12.40
CA LYS A 89 13.26 29.76 -10.96
C LYS A 89 14.45 30.45 -10.28
N PRO A 90 14.32 31.73 -9.89
CA PRO A 90 15.45 32.51 -9.37
C PRO A 90 16.06 31.96 -8.07
N ARG A 91 15.28 31.25 -7.25
CA ARG A 91 15.73 30.72 -5.93
C ARG A 91 16.39 29.34 -5.96
N LYS A 92 16.39 28.61 -7.09
CA LYS A 92 16.91 27.22 -7.17
C LYS A 92 18.13 27.06 -8.11
N GLY A 93 18.75 28.18 -8.52
CA GLY A 93 19.92 28.20 -9.40
C GLY A 93 19.60 28.18 -10.91
N ALA A 94 20.61 28.39 -11.75
CA ALA A 94 20.52 28.63 -13.20
C ALA A 94 19.95 27.47 -14.07
N LYS A 95 19.58 26.32 -13.47
CA LYS A 95 19.08 25.14 -14.20
C LYS A 95 17.69 24.68 -13.78
N ALA A 96 16.97 25.47 -12.97
CA ALA A 96 15.65 25.13 -12.48
C ALA A 96 14.58 25.94 -13.23
N TYR A 97 13.55 25.27 -13.73
CA TYR A 97 12.49 25.91 -14.50
C TYR A 97 11.11 25.43 -14.05
N HIS A 98 10.12 26.32 -14.15
CA HIS A 98 8.71 25.95 -14.11
C HIS A 98 8.18 25.87 -15.54
N VAL A 99 7.56 24.76 -15.89
CA VAL A 99 7.03 24.49 -17.23
C VAL A 99 5.51 24.42 -17.14
N THR A 100 4.81 25.16 -17.99
CA THR A 100 3.35 25.10 -18.14
C THR A 100 3.01 24.45 -19.47
N VAL A 101 2.06 23.53 -19.48
CA VAL A 101 1.68 22.76 -20.67
C VAL A 101 0.45 23.34 -21.35
N ALA A 102 0.36 23.20 -22.68
CA ALA A 102 -0.83 23.61 -23.41
C ALA A 102 -1.94 22.57 -23.23
N GLY A 103 -3.07 22.99 -22.67
CA GLY A 103 -4.21 22.12 -22.32
C GLY A 103 -4.99 21.59 -23.52
N ARG A 104 -4.38 20.70 -24.32
CA ARG A 104 -5.15 19.85 -25.25
C ARG A 104 -5.91 18.78 -24.47
N ARG A 105 -7.09 18.38 -24.96
CA ARG A 105 -7.84 17.21 -24.43
C ARG A 105 -6.92 15.97 -24.49
N GLY A 106 -6.45 15.52 -23.32
CA GLY A 106 -5.63 14.32 -23.16
C GLY A 106 -4.15 14.55 -22.81
N ALA A 107 -3.61 15.76 -22.97
CA ALA A 107 -2.22 16.05 -22.61
C ALA A 107 -2.08 16.12 -21.07
N ARG A 108 -1.28 15.22 -20.48
CA ARG A 108 -1.02 15.18 -19.03
C ARG A 108 0.45 15.47 -18.78
N SER A 109 0.75 16.29 -17.76
CA SER A 109 2.12 16.49 -17.31
C SER A 109 2.83 15.15 -17.04
N PRO A 110 4.15 15.06 -17.29
CA PRO A 110 4.99 13.97 -16.82
C PRO A 110 4.80 13.70 -15.32
N PHE A 111 5.19 12.50 -14.86
CA PHE A 111 5.11 12.18 -13.44
C PHE A 111 6.30 12.77 -12.67
N ILE A 112 6.10 13.02 -11.38
CA ILE A 112 7.17 13.45 -10.49
C ILE A 112 8.28 12.40 -10.53
N GLY A 113 9.52 12.85 -10.72
CA GLY A 113 10.71 12.02 -10.82
C GLY A 113 11.11 11.65 -12.24
N ASP A 114 10.21 11.73 -13.23
CA ASP A 114 10.53 11.32 -14.61
C ASP A 114 11.75 12.06 -15.16
N ILE A 115 12.56 11.34 -15.96
CA ILE A 115 13.54 11.98 -16.85
C ILE A 115 12.84 12.24 -18.18
N VAL A 116 12.82 13.50 -18.58
CA VAL A 116 12.16 13.98 -19.79
C VAL A 116 13.20 14.55 -20.75
N VAL A 117 12.92 14.46 -22.04
CA VAL A 117 13.61 15.21 -23.09
C VAL A 117 12.78 16.40 -23.50
N LEU A 118 13.41 17.57 -23.54
CA LEU A 118 12.85 18.80 -24.06
C LEU A 118 13.38 19.00 -25.48
N VAL A 119 12.49 19.26 -26.43
CA VAL A 119 12.85 19.44 -27.85
C VAL A 119 12.16 20.66 -28.44
N GLY A 120 12.83 21.35 -29.37
CA GLY A 120 12.25 22.49 -30.10
C GLY A 120 11.23 22.08 -31.16
N ALA A 121 11.40 20.90 -31.77
CA ALA A 121 10.45 20.33 -32.72
C ALA A 121 10.42 18.80 -32.54
N MET A 122 9.28 18.19 -32.89
CA MET A 122 9.17 16.73 -32.91
C MET A 122 10.06 16.16 -34.03
N PRO A 123 10.97 15.22 -33.73
CA PRO A 123 11.82 14.62 -34.75
C PRO A 123 11.03 13.68 -35.66
N ARG A 124 11.48 13.51 -36.91
CA ARG A 124 10.95 12.45 -37.79
C ARG A 124 11.56 11.09 -37.46
N ARG A 125 12.81 11.10 -36.99
CA ARG A 125 13.53 9.90 -36.51
C ARG A 125 14.31 10.22 -35.26
N ALA A 126 14.38 9.28 -34.32
CA ALA A 126 15.15 9.43 -33.08
C ALA A 126 16.63 9.85 -33.31
N ALA A 127 17.24 9.33 -34.38
CA ALA A 127 18.63 9.63 -34.75
C ALA A 127 18.87 11.13 -35.07
N GLU A 128 17.84 11.89 -35.47
CA GLU A 128 17.97 13.33 -35.75
C GLU A 128 18.25 14.15 -34.49
N LEU A 129 17.76 13.70 -33.33
CA LEU A 129 18.06 14.32 -32.04
C LEU A 129 19.45 13.92 -31.51
N ALA A 130 19.91 12.72 -31.90
CA ALA A 130 21.21 12.19 -31.49
C ALA A 130 22.37 12.75 -32.32
N SER A 131 22.12 13.23 -33.55
CA SER A 131 23.12 13.90 -34.37
C SER A 131 23.33 15.35 -33.91
N ASN A 132 24.52 15.91 -34.15
CA ASN A 132 24.98 17.24 -33.70
C ASN A 132 24.12 18.46 -34.16
N GLY A 133 22.97 18.24 -34.83
CA GLY A 133 22.04 19.28 -35.30
C GLY A 133 20.77 19.47 -34.47
N GLY A 134 20.41 18.54 -33.56
CA GLY A 134 19.17 18.62 -32.79
C GLY A 134 19.30 19.39 -31.46
N SER A 135 18.55 20.49 -31.28
CA SER A 135 18.49 21.19 -29.99
C SER A 135 17.60 20.43 -28.99
N TYR A 136 18.21 19.61 -28.14
CA TYR A 136 17.52 18.91 -27.05
C TYR A 136 18.02 19.35 -25.66
N CYS A 137 17.26 19.03 -24.61
CA CYS A 137 17.76 19.12 -23.24
C CYS A 137 17.12 18.02 -22.39
N LEU A 138 17.95 17.22 -21.70
CA LEU A 138 17.44 16.31 -20.68
C LEU A 138 17.10 17.09 -19.41
N ALA A 139 15.99 16.74 -18.78
CA ALA A 139 15.54 17.35 -17.54
C ALA A 139 14.90 16.32 -16.59
N HIS A 140 14.97 16.59 -15.30
CA HIS A 140 14.42 15.74 -14.24
C HIS A 140 13.27 16.49 -13.57
N VAL A 141 12.09 15.88 -13.60
CA VAL A 141 10.86 16.44 -13.01
C VAL A 141 10.93 16.36 -11.49
N LYS A 142 10.98 17.52 -10.83
CA LYS A 142 11.09 17.64 -9.36
C LYS A 142 9.74 17.77 -8.66
N ASP A 143 8.75 18.36 -9.33
CA ASP A 143 7.40 18.54 -8.77
C ASP A 143 6.37 18.68 -9.89
N VAL A 144 5.09 18.42 -9.60
CA VAL A 144 3.97 18.52 -10.55
C VAL A 144 2.80 19.22 -9.88
N SER A 145 2.20 20.19 -10.56
CA SER A 145 1.05 20.93 -10.06
C SER A 145 -0.18 20.04 -9.86
N ARG A 146 -1.08 20.42 -8.95
CA ARG A 146 -2.27 19.61 -8.62
C ARG A 146 -3.24 19.45 -9.79
N ASP A 147 -3.32 20.45 -10.65
CA ASP A 147 -4.14 20.45 -11.87
C ASP A 147 -3.48 19.65 -13.03
N ARG A 148 -2.25 19.17 -12.86
CA ARG A 148 -1.43 18.49 -13.88
C ARG A 148 -1.20 19.34 -15.15
N LEU A 149 -1.30 20.66 -15.04
CA LEU A 149 -1.04 21.62 -16.13
C LEU A 149 0.33 22.31 -16.03
N GLY A 150 1.11 22.03 -15.00
CA GLY A 150 2.46 22.52 -14.87
C GLY A 150 3.35 21.58 -14.05
N PHE A 151 4.66 21.71 -14.22
CA PHE A 151 5.64 20.92 -13.50
C PHE A 151 6.96 21.68 -13.32
N GLU A 152 7.73 21.29 -12.32
CA GLU A 152 9.05 21.84 -12.04
C GLU A 152 10.12 20.88 -12.53
N ILE A 153 11.16 21.41 -13.18
CA ILE A 153 12.28 20.61 -13.68
C ILE A 153 13.63 21.13 -13.19
N ARG A 154 14.59 20.21 -13.14
CA ARG A 154 16.02 20.51 -13.15
C ARG A 154 16.60 20.06 -14.49
N ALA A 155 17.04 21.00 -15.31
CA ALA A 155 17.68 20.73 -16.59
C ALA A 155 19.14 20.27 -16.43
N SER A 156 19.63 19.50 -17.41
CA SER A 156 21.04 19.07 -17.53
C SER A 156 21.97 20.26 -17.77
N ARG A 157 21.53 21.21 -18.60
CA ARG A 157 22.23 22.46 -18.95
C ARG A 157 21.29 23.66 -18.83
N GLU A 158 21.87 24.85 -18.79
CA GLU A 158 21.10 26.09 -18.86
C GLU A 158 20.46 26.21 -20.25
N ILE A 159 19.17 26.55 -20.28
CA ILE A 159 18.38 26.67 -21.50
C ILE A 159 18.36 28.15 -21.89
N GLN A 160 19.12 28.50 -22.92
CA GLN A 160 19.08 29.84 -23.52
C GLN A 160 17.83 29.97 -24.38
N GLY A 161 16.97 30.95 -24.08
CA GLY A 161 15.69 31.15 -24.75
C GLY A 161 14.65 30.09 -24.35
N ALA A 162 13.82 30.38 -23.35
CA ALA A 162 12.79 29.43 -22.92
C ALA A 162 11.74 29.10 -24.00
N SER A 163 11.65 29.92 -25.06
CA SER A 163 10.87 29.69 -26.28
C SER A 163 11.44 28.60 -27.20
N CYS A 164 12.67 28.13 -26.97
CA CYS A 164 13.34 27.14 -27.82
C CYS A 164 12.85 25.70 -27.60
N CYS A 165 12.10 25.43 -26.54
CA CYS A 165 11.53 24.11 -26.27
C CYS A 165 10.02 24.14 -26.49
N ALA A 166 9.53 23.45 -27.52
CA ALA A 166 8.11 23.38 -27.83
C ALA A 166 7.44 22.13 -27.22
N PHE A 167 8.21 21.09 -26.90
CA PHE A 167 7.65 19.83 -26.40
C PHE A 167 8.51 19.20 -25.30
N ALA A 168 7.85 18.45 -24.41
CA ALA A 168 8.47 17.58 -23.42
C ALA A 168 7.95 16.13 -23.56
N ALA A 169 8.83 15.14 -23.52
CA ALA A 169 8.44 13.73 -23.54
C ALA A 169 9.21 12.93 -22.47
N SER A 170 8.52 12.02 -21.78
CA SER A 170 9.14 11.14 -20.78
C SER A 170 9.98 10.05 -21.44
N LEU A 171 11.25 9.96 -21.05
CA LEU A 171 12.17 8.90 -21.49
C LEU A 171 12.38 7.82 -20.43
N LEU A 172 12.26 8.15 -19.14
CA LEU A 172 12.51 7.19 -18.06
C LEU A 172 11.55 7.44 -16.89
N SER A 173 10.87 6.38 -16.46
CA SER A 173 10.19 6.36 -15.16
C SER A 173 11.24 6.17 -14.05
N PHE A 174 11.81 7.26 -13.55
CA PHE A 174 13.02 7.21 -12.71
C PHE A 174 12.84 6.64 -11.30
N ILE A 175 11.67 6.86 -10.67
CA ILE A 175 11.47 6.55 -9.24
C ILE A 175 11.74 5.08 -8.88
N PRO A 176 11.24 4.08 -9.63
CA PRO A 176 11.59 2.67 -9.40
C PRO A 176 13.09 2.44 -9.37
N TYR A 177 13.82 2.89 -10.39
CA TYR A 177 15.27 2.77 -10.49
C TYR A 177 16.01 3.48 -9.36
N ALA A 178 15.60 4.70 -9.01
CA ALA A 178 16.19 5.44 -7.90
C ALA A 178 16.04 4.69 -6.56
N ARG A 179 14.92 4.00 -6.35
CA ARG A 179 14.70 3.18 -5.14
C ARG A 179 15.62 1.98 -5.10
N ILE A 180 15.80 1.28 -6.22
CA ILE A 180 16.77 0.18 -6.34
C ILE A 180 18.18 0.71 -6.11
N TRP A 181 18.56 1.81 -6.77
CA TRP A 181 19.90 2.38 -6.68
C TRP A 181 20.31 2.76 -5.25
N ARG A 182 19.38 3.32 -4.46
CA ARG A 182 19.62 3.60 -3.02
C ARG A 182 19.89 2.35 -2.18
N CYS A 183 19.44 1.19 -2.65
CA CYS A 183 19.69 -0.09 -2.02
C CYS A 183 21.05 -0.68 -2.42
N LEU A 184 21.61 -0.26 -3.55
CA LEU A 184 22.93 -0.68 -4.05
C LEU A 184 24.09 0.18 -3.51
N ASP A 185 23.81 1.15 -2.65
CA ASP A 185 24.82 1.95 -1.96
C ASP A 185 25.42 1.13 -0.80
N TYR A 186 26.68 0.72 -0.95
CA TYR A 186 27.39 -0.12 0.01
C TYR A 186 27.49 0.51 1.40
N ASP A 187 27.91 1.77 1.51
CA ASP A 187 28.10 2.45 2.80
C ASP A 187 26.76 2.59 3.53
N ALA A 188 25.70 2.91 2.78
CA ALA A 188 24.35 2.94 3.33
C ALA A 188 23.85 1.55 3.76
N ALA A 189 24.15 0.50 3.00
CA ALA A 189 23.79 -0.88 3.32
C ALA A 189 24.54 -1.39 4.58
N VAL A 190 25.83 -1.10 4.71
CA VAL A 190 26.64 -1.41 5.90
C VAL A 190 26.08 -0.71 7.12
N LYS A 191 25.77 0.59 7.02
CA LYS A 191 25.19 1.37 8.13
C LYS A 191 23.82 0.87 8.57
N ARG A 192 22.99 0.40 7.62
CA ARG A 192 21.69 -0.22 7.93
C ARG A 192 21.85 -1.62 8.52
N SER A 193 22.92 -2.33 8.16
CA SER A 193 23.21 -3.73 8.51
C SER A 193 21.98 -4.66 8.45
N PRO A 194 21.27 -4.74 7.31
CA PRO A 194 20.07 -5.56 7.21
C PRO A 194 20.42 -7.06 7.25
N ALA A 195 19.93 -7.75 8.29
CA ALA A 195 20.29 -9.14 8.58
C ALA A 195 19.98 -10.09 7.41
N LEU A 196 18.82 -9.90 6.76
CA LEU A 196 18.41 -10.74 5.63
C LEU A 196 19.26 -10.50 4.38
N VAL A 197 19.69 -9.26 4.11
CA VAL A 197 20.55 -8.97 2.94
C VAL A 197 21.95 -9.56 3.12
N LYS A 198 22.49 -9.56 4.35
CA LYS A 198 23.77 -10.22 4.65
C LYS A 198 23.75 -11.71 4.29
N VAL A 199 22.67 -12.40 4.67
CA VAL A 199 22.44 -13.82 4.31
C VAL A 199 22.40 -14.01 2.80
N VAL A 200 21.66 -13.15 2.09
CA VAL A 200 21.53 -13.18 0.62
C VAL A 200 22.87 -12.90 -0.08
N ALA A 201 23.72 -12.08 0.53
CA ALA A 201 25.05 -11.71 0.04
C ALA A 201 26.16 -12.73 0.39
N GLY A 202 25.83 -13.83 1.07
CA GLY A 202 26.80 -14.86 1.45
C GLY A 202 27.65 -14.52 2.67
N ASP A 203 27.36 -13.42 3.37
CA ASP A 203 27.97 -13.15 4.68
C ASP A 203 27.41 -14.20 5.65
N ALA A 204 28.21 -15.23 5.96
CA ALA A 204 27.87 -16.19 7.00
C ALA A 204 27.69 -15.40 8.30
N LEU A 205 26.44 -15.20 8.74
CA LEU A 205 26.17 -14.84 10.12
C LEU A 205 26.72 -16.02 10.93
N VAL A 206 27.83 -15.80 11.62
CA VAL A 206 28.29 -16.67 12.70
C VAL A 206 27.06 -16.94 13.54
N SER A 207 26.53 -18.16 13.42
CA SER A 207 25.50 -18.65 14.31
C SER A 207 26.18 -18.76 15.66
N HIS A 208 26.06 -17.72 16.48
CA HIS A 208 26.07 -17.94 17.91
C HIS A 208 24.83 -18.77 18.21
N SER A 209 24.99 -20.09 18.04
CA SER A 209 24.12 -21.11 18.58
C SER A 209 24.25 -21.00 20.10
N THR A 210 23.60 -20.01 20.71
CA THR A 210 23.31 -20.08 22.13
C THR A 210 22.32 -21.22 22.32
N PRO A 211 22.60 -22.21 23.19
CA PRO A 211 21.68 -23.29 23.46
C PRO A 211 20.33 -22.72 23.90
N LEU A 212 19.25 -23.34 23.41
CA LEU A 212 17.89 -23.06 23.83
C LEU A 212 17.80 -23.03 25.36
N VAL A 213 17.50 -21.87 25.94
CA VAL A 213 16.77 -21.83 27.20
C VAL A 213 15.31 -22.01 26.82
N THR A 214 14.79 -23.21 27.01
CA THR A 214 13.36 -23.49 27.01
C THR A 214 12.73 -22.75 28.19
N SER A 215 12.30 -21.52 27.97
CA SER A 215 11.29 -20.89 28.82
C SER A 215 10.37 -20.04 27.96
N SER A 216 9.29 -20.65 27.48
CA SER A 216 8.12 -19.88 27.05
C SER A 216 6.86 -20.62 27.48
N ALA A 217 6.41 -20.32 28.70
CA ALA A 217 5.00 -20.45 29.02
C ALA A 217 4.22 -19.54 28.05
N GLY A 218 3.43 -20.13 27.14
CA GLY A 218 2.45 -19.41 26.32
C GLY A 218 2.63 -19.38 24.79
N ALA A 219 3.61 -20.07 24.20
CA ALA A 219 3.68 -20.18 22.73
C ALA A 219 2.63 -21.19 22.20
N GLU A 220 1.77 -20.77 21.26
CA GLU A 220 0.83 -21.67 20.58
C GLU A 220 1.62 -22.86 19.98
N THR A 221 1.24 -24.09 20.36
CA THR A 221 1.89 -25.29 19.85
C THR A 221 1.52 -25.49 18.37
N GLY A 222 2.36 -26.20 17.61
CA GLY A 222 2.03 -26.51 16.20
C GLY A 222 0.67 -27.22 16.03
N ALA A 223 0.20 -27.91 17.07
CA ALA A 223 -1.11 -28.54 17.12
C ALA A 223 -2.27 -27.54 17.19
N ASP A 224 -2.12 -26.42 17.92
CA ASP A 224 -3.15 -25.36 18.01
C ASP A 224 -3.32 -24.63 16.67
N VAL A 225 -2.21 -24.36 15.99
CA VAL A 225 -2.22 -23.78 14.64
C VAL A 225 -2.89 -24.74 13.64
N ALA A 226 -2.57 -26.04 13.71
CA ALA A 226 -3.19 -27.05 12.87
C ALA A 226 -4.71 -27.17 13.09
N ALA A 227 -5.17 -27.07 14.34
CA ALA A 227 -6.60 -27.07 14.66
C ALA A 227 -7.32 -25.86 14.04
N LYS A 228 -6.74 -24.66 14.13
CA LYS A 228 -7.29 -23.45 13.49
C LYS A 228 -7.32 -23.54 11.96
N LEU A 229 -6.33 -24.21 11.36
CA LEU A 229 -6.24 -24.39 9.90
C LEU A 229 -7.37 -25.24 9.33
N SER A 230 -7.92 -26.19 10.11
CA SER A 230 -8.98 -27.10 9.67
C SER A 230 -10.25 -26.37 9.17
N ALA A 231 -10.53 -25.17 9.68
CA ALA A 231 -11.67 -24.35 9.28
C ALA A 231 -11.59 -23.80 7.84
N PHE A 232 -10.40 -23.74 7.24
CA PHE A 232 -10.16 -23.02 5.98
C PHE A 232 -10.23 -23.89 4.72
N LYS A 233 -10.55 -25.19 4.86
CA LYS A 233 -10.60 -26.17 3.75
C LYS A 233 -9.34 -26.07 2.87
N LEU A 234 -8.18 -26.11 3.52
CA LEU A 234 -6.88 -26.14 2.85
C LEU A 234 -6.51 -27.60 2.54
N ASN A 235 -5.70 -27.81 1.51
CA ASN A 235 -5.05 -29.11 1.34
C ASN A 235 -3.77 -29.18 2.21
N ASP A 236 -3.22 -30.38 2.35
CA ASP A 236 -2.05 -30.64 3.20
C ASP A 236 -0.85 -29.79 2.80
N SER A 237 -0.56 -29.66 1.50
CA SER A 237 0.58 -28.85 1.03
C SER A 237 0.46 -27.36 1.40
N GLN A 238 -0.76 -26.82 1.37
CA GLN A 238 -1.04 -25.44 1.80
C GLN A 238 -0.93 -25.31 3.32
N ALA A 239 -1.47 -26.26 4.08
CA ALA A 239 -1.43 -26.26 5.53
C ALA A 239 0.02 -26.39 6.05
N ASP A 240 0.81 -27.30 5.49
CA ASP A 240 2.21 -27.51 5.81
C ASP A 240 3.07 -26.28 5.50
N ALA A 241 2.83 -25.63 4.35
CA ALA A 241 3.51 -24.39 4.00
C ALA A 241 3.24 -23.28 5.02
N ILE A 242 1.97 -23.13 5.46
CA ILE A 242 1.57 -22.13 6.45
C ILE A 242 2.19 -22.47 7.82
N LEU A 243 2.06 -23.71 8.28
CA LEU A 243 2.58 -24.15 9.57
C LEU A 243 4.10 -23.96 9.68
N SER A 244 4.83 -24.30 8.61
CA SER A 244 6.27 -24.08 8.49
C SER A 244 6.61 -22.59 8.60
N CYS A 245 5.89 -21.72 7.86
CA CYS A 245 6.13 -20.27 7.89
C CYS A 245 5.82 -19.63 9.24
N VAL A 246 4.71 -20.02 9.88
CA VAL A 246 4.34 -19.53 11.22
C VAL A 246 5.40 -19.95 12.23
N THR A 247 5.81 -21.22 12.21
CA THR A 247 6.85 -21.75 13.11
C THR A 247 8.18 -21.03 12.93
N ALA A 248 8.59 -20.77 11.69
CA ALA A 248 9.81 -20.03 11.39
C ALA A 248 9.75 -18.56 11.84
N THR A 249 8.56 -17.95 11.82
CA THR A 249 8.35 -16.57 12.29
C THR A 249 8.43 -16.47 13.82
N LEU A 250 7.97 -17.50 14.53
CA LEU A 250 7.87 -17.51 15.99
C LEU A 250 9.16 -17.95 16.72
N ARG A 251 10.01 -18.76 16.08
CA ARG A 251 11.25 -19.29 16.69
C ARG A 251 12.47 -18.45 16.36
N ASP A 252 13.16 -17.94 17.38
CA ASP A 252 14.45 -17.26 17.22
C ASP A 252 15.54 -18.31 16.92
N GLY A 253 16.03 -18.34 15.67
CA GLY A 253 17.00 -19.35 15.18
C GLY A 253 16.55 -20.17 13.96
N ALA A 254 15.34 -19.97 13.44
CA ALA A 254 14.87 -20.62 12.21
C ALA A 254 15.52 -20.06 10.93
N THR A 255 15.38 -20.81 9.82
CA THR A 255 15.76 -20.39 8.46
C THR A 255 15.27 -18.97 8.19
N LYS A 256 16.15 -18.08 7.70
CA LYS A 256 15.83 -16.66 7.46
C LYS A 256 14.92 -16.39 6.24
N PHE A 257 14.76 -17.41 5.40
CA PHE A 257 13.93 -17.39 4.20
C PHE A 257 13.09 -18.66 4.12
N SER A 258 11.81 -18.50 3.80
CA SER A 258 10.92 -19.60 3.41
C SER A 258 10.46 -19.36 1.97
N LEU A 259 10.49 -20.40 1.14
CA LEU A 259 10.03 -20.34 -0.24
C LEU A 259 8.74 -21.15 -0.37
N ILE A 260 7.67 -20.51 -0.87
CA ILE A 260 6.43 -21.19 -1.26
C ILE A 260 6.36 -21.19 -2.77
N TRP A 261 6.47 -22.37 -3.37
CA TRP A 261 6.40 -22.57 -4.80
C TRP A 261 4.96 -22.89 -5.19
N GLY A 262 4.30 -21.96 -5.86
CA GLY A 262 2.89 -22.08 -6.19
C GLY A 262 2.63 -22.00 -7.70
N PRO A 263 2.51 -23.15 -8.38
CA PRO A 263 2.13 -23.23 -9.79
C PRO A 263 0.76 -22.56 -10.11
N PRO A 264 0.39 -22.39 -11.38
CA PRO A 264 -0.89 -21.79 -11.75
C PRO A 264 -2.08 -22.53 -11.14
N GLY A 265 -2.99 -21.79 -10.50
CA GLY A 265 -4.23 -22.36 -9.95
C GLY A 265 -4.10 -23.08 -8.61
N THR A 266 -2.93 -23.10 -7.96
CA THR A 266 -2.69 -23.85 -6.71
C THR A 266 -3.08 -23.13 -5.42
N GLY A 267 -3.65 -21.92 -5.56
CA GLY A 267 -4.20 -21.17 -4.43
C GLY A 267 -3.20 -20.32 -3.65
N LYS A 268 -2.08 -19.88 -4.25
CA LYS A 268 -1.09 -18.94 -3.64
C LYS A 268 -1.73 -17.85 -2.76
N THR A 269 -2.64 -17.07 -3.35
CA THR A 269 -3.33 -15.97 -2.65
C THR A 269 -4.19 -16.47 -1.47
N LYS A 270 -4.82 -17.65 -1.58
CA LYS A 270 -5.56 -18.27 -0.48
C LYS A 270 -4.60 -18.64 0.66
N THR A 271 -3.49 -19.30 0.34
CA THR A 271 -2.45 -19.67 1.32
C THR A 271 -1.90 -18.46 2.05
N ILE A 272 -1.54 -17.38 1.32
CA ILE A 272 -1.05 -16.13 1.91
C ILE A 272 -2.10 -15.48 2.79
N SER A 273 -3.36 -15.42 2.35
CA SER A 273 -4.43 -14.76 3.10
C SER A 273 -4.73 -15.48 4.42
N VAL A 274 -4.68 -16.82 4.44
CA VAL A 274 -4.86 -17.61 5.67
C VAL A 274 -3.64 -17.48 6.58
N LEU A 275 -2.41 -17.50 6.05
CA LEU A 275 -1.20 -17.21 6.81
C LEU A 275 -1.29 -15.85 7.52
N LEU A 276 -1.68 -14.81 6.79
CA LEU A 276 -1.83 -13.46 7.34
C LEU A 276 -2.93 -13.38 8.39
N LEU A 277 -4.05 -14.07 8.18
CA LEU A 277 -5.14 -14.11 9.14
C LEU A 277 -4.72 -14.77 10.46
N LEU A 278 -4.00 -15.89 10.40
CA LEU A 278 -3.47 -16.56 11.61
C LEU A 278 -2.50 -15.66 12.36
N LEU A 279 -1.59 -14.99 11.65
CA LEU A 279 -0.68 -14.02 12.25
C LEU A 279 -1.42 -12.82 12.86
N LEU A 280 -2.58 -12.44 12.31
CA LEU A 280 -3.41 -11.34 12.81
C LEU A 280 -4.19 -11.75 14.06
N THR A 281 -4.75 -12.96 14.10
CA THR A 281 -5.52 -13.44 15.26
C THR A 281 -4.62 -13.84 16.43
N SER A 282 -3.37 -14.25 16.18
CA SER A 282 -2.37 -14.53 17.23
C SER A 282 -1.57 -13.29 17.68
N GLN A 283 -2.01 -12.07 17.33
CA GLN A 283 -1.36 -10.81 17.76
C GLN A 283 -1.42 -10.57 19.27
N ALA A 284 -2.41 -11.17 19.96
CA ALA A 284 -2.54 -11.04 21.41
C ALA A 284 -1.34 -11.67 22.15
N GLN A 285 -0.78 -12.76 21.61
CA GLN A 285 0.41 -13.40 22.17
C GLN A 285 1.71 -12.88 21.54
N THR A 286 1.69 -12.51 20.25
CA THR A 286 2.91 -12.13 19.52
C THR A 286 2.73 -10.80 18.81
N LYS A 287 3.43 -9.76 19.29
CA LYS A 287 3.46 -8.47 18.60
C LYS A 287 4.35 -8.58 17.36
N CYS A 288 3.74 -8.81 16.20
CA CYS A 288 4.45 -9.00 14.93
C CYS A 288 3.92 -8.03 13.87
N ARG A 289 4.79 -7.17 13.33
CA ARG A 289 4.46 -6.31 12.20
C ARG A 289 4.85 -6.97 10.89
N VAL A 290 3.86 -7.13 10.02
CA VAL A 290 3.99 -7.83 8.75
C VAL A 290 3.91 -6.84 7.59
N LEU A 291 4.90 -6.89 6.70
CA LEU A 291 4.87 -6.21 5.41
C LEU A 291 4.61 -7.23 4.31
N THR A 292 3.52 -7.04 3.57
CA THR A 292 3.21 -7.84 2.37
C THR A 292 3.41 -6.98 1.13
N CYS A 293 4.21 -7.48 0.20
CA CYS A 293 4.58 -6.81 -1.03
C CYS A 293 4.26 -7.67 -2.26
N THR A 294 3.95 -7.01 -3.38
CA THR A 294 3.86 -7.64 -4.71
C THR A 294 4.50 -6.73 -5.77
N PRO A 295 4.81 -7.23 -6.99
CA PRO A 295 5.31 -6.39 -8.08
C PRO A 295 4.26 -5.36 -8.55
N THR A 296 2.98 -5.74 -8.59
CA THR A 296 1.92 -4.95 -9.23
C THR A 296 0.85 -4.45 -8.25
N ASN A 297 0.25 -3.29 -8.56
CA ASN A 297 -0.85 -2.72 -7.77
C ASN A 297 -2.08 -3.65 -7.71
N THR A 298 -2.38 -4.36 -8.80
CA THR A 298 -3.52 -5.28 -8.88
C THR A 298 -3.33 -6.50 -7.97
N ALA A 299 -2.14 -7.11 -7.98
CA ALA A 299 -1.85 -8.28 -7.14
C ALA A 299 -1.94 -7.95 -5.64
N ILE A 300 -1.39 -6.80 -5.21
CA ILE A 300 -1.48 -6.43 -3.79
C ILE A 300 -2.93 -6.10 -3.37
N SER A 301 -3.73 -5.49 -4.25
CA SER A 301 -5.16 -5.26 -3.99
C SER A 301 -5.93 -6.57 -3.80
N GLN A 302 -5.63 -7.62 -4.57
CA GLN A 302 -6.25 -8.93 -4.44
C GLN A 302 -5.93 -9.58 -3.09
N VAL A 303 -4.65 -9.58 -2.67
CA VAL A 303 -4.23 -10.12 -1.36
C VAL A 303 -4.91 -9.35 -0.23
N ALA A 304 -4.90 -8.01 -0.28
CA ALA A 304 -5.50 -7.17 0.74
C ALA A 304 -7.03 -7.34 0.84
N SER A 305 -7.73 -7.44 -0.31
CA SER A 305 -9.17 -7.69 -0.37
C SER A 305 -9.52 -9.03 0.24
N ARG A 306 -8.77 -10.09 -0.12
CA ARG A 306 -9.04 -11.43 0.36
C ARG A 306 -8.84 -11.57 1.87
N LEU A 307 -7.79 -10.96 2.42
CA LEU A 307 -7.61 -10.90 3.87
C LEU A 307 -8.77 -10.14 4.54
N LEU A 308 -9.16 -8.99 3.98
CA LEU A 308 -10.26 -8.19 4.54
C LEU A 308 -11.57 -8.99 4.58
N GLU A 309 -11.92 -9.71 3.51
CA GLU A 309 -13.06 -10.63 3.48
C GLU A 309 -12.97 -11.70 4.59
N LEU A 310 -11.82 -12.36 4.73
CA LEU A 310 -11.62 -13.39 5.74
C LEU A 310 -11.73 -12.83 7.17
N THR A 311 -11.21 -11.61 7.40
CA THR A 311 -11.34 -10.95 8.71
C THR A 311 -12.79 -10.63 9.03
N LYS A 312 -13.59 -10.18 8.05
CA LYS A 312 -15.03 -9.92 8.25
C LYS A 312 -15.80 -11.20 8.57
N GLN A 313 -15.44 -12.33 7.94
CA GLN A 313 -16.04 -13.64 8.23
C GLN A 313 -15.67 -14.15 9.63
N HIS A 314 -14.45 -13.90 10.11
CA HIS A 314 -13.98 -14.34 11.43
C HIS A 314 -14.40 -13.41 12.57
N ALA A 315 -14.53 -12.11 12.32
CA ALA A 315 -14.76 -11.09 13.34
C ALA A 315 -16.24 -10.83 13.65
N ALA A 316 -17.11 -11.85 13.52
CA ALA A 316 -18.56 -11.73 13.73
C ALA A 316 -18.98 -11.18 15.12
N THR A 317 -18.03 -10.98 16.04
CA THR A 317 -18.25 -10.49 17.40
C THR A 317 -17.54 -9.17 17.76
N ASP A 318 -16.68 -8.58 16.91
CA ASP A 318 -15.75 -7.51 17.34
C ASP A 318 -15.76 -6.20 16.52
N GLY A 319 -16.92 -5.83 15.98
CA GLY A 319 -17.24 -4.43 15.64
C GLY A 319 -16.45 -3.75 14.51
N GLY A 320 -15.81 -4.50 13.60
CA GLY A 320 -15.26 -3.94 12.36
C GLY A 320 -14.04 -3.03 12.52
N CYS A 321 -13.17 -3.29 13.50
CA CYS A 321 -11.89 -2.59 13.59
C CYS A 321 -10.94 -3.06 12.47
N HIS A 322 -10.59 -2.14 11.55
CA HIS A 322 -9.64 -2.39 10.46
C HIS A 322 -8.34 -1.61 10.64
N GLY A 323 -8.11 -1.05 11.83
CA GLY A 323 -6.97 -0.19 12.11
C GLY A 323 -5.61 -0.87 11.91
N ASP A 324 -5.56 -2.19 12.16
CA ASP A 324 -4.34 -3.00 12.00
C ASP A 324 -3.93 -3.20 10.54
N LEU A 325 -4.89 -3.19 9.61
CA LEU A 325 -4.65 -3.37 8.19
C LEU A 325 -4.42 -2.02 7.51
N LEU A 326 -3.40 -1.89 6.68
CA LEU A 326 -3.12 -0.65 5.95
C LEU A 326 -2.60 -0.91 4.54
N LEU A 327 -3.36 -0.48 3.53
CA LEU A 327 -2.98 -0.53 2.12
C LEU A 327 -2.55 0.86 1.63
N PHE A 328 -1.44 0.95 0.89
CA PHE A 328 -1.10 2.19 0.18
C PHE A 328 -0.45 1.93 -1.18
N GLY A 329 -0.65 2.85 -2.10
CA GLY A 329 -0.16 2.75 -3.47
C GLY A 329 -0.74 3.83 -4.36
N ASN A 330 -0.79 3.58 -5.67
CA ASN A 330 -1.43 4.49 -6.61
C ASN A 330 -2.94 4.19 -6.66
N PRO A 331 -3.82 5.12 -6.25
CA PRO A 331 -5.26 4.85 -6.16
C PRO A 331 -5.91 4.56 -7.52
N GLU A 332 -5.47 5.21 -8.59
CA GLU A 332 -6.01 5.01 -9.95
C GLU A 332 -5.68 3.59 -10.45
N ARG A 333 -4.44 3.13 -10.25
CA ARG A 333 -3.99 1.79 -10.68
C ARG A 333 -4.51 0.64 -9.80
N MET A 334 -4.93 0.94 -8.58
CA MET A 334 -5.42 -0.04 -7.62
C MET A 334 -6.95 -0.21 -7.67
N ALA A 335 -7.66 0.61 -8.47
CA ALA A 335 -9.11 0.63 -8.54
C ALA A 335 -9.78 0.65 -7.15
N ILE A 336 -9.30 1.52 -6.26
CA ILE A 336 -9.76 1.56 -4.86
C ILE A 336 -11.24 1.94 -4.81
N GLY A 337 -12.09 0.95 -4.54
CA GLY A 337 -13.53 1.07 -4.33
C GLY A 337 -14.01 0.07 -3.27
N GLY A 338 -15.25 0.23 -2.81
CA GLY A 338 -15.88 -0.64 -1.82
C GLY A 338 -15.07 -0.78 -0.52
N ASP A 339 -14.89 -2.03 -0.09
CA ASP A 339 -14.26 -2.41 1.17
C ASP A 339 -12.78 -2.01 1.28
N LEU A 340 -12.03 -2.02 0.17
CA LEU A 340 -10.62 -1.62 0.18
C LEU A 340 -10.41 -0.17 0.63
N SER A 341 -11.44 0.69 0.49
CA SER A 341 -11.41 2.07 0.97
C SER A 341 -11.27 2.17 2.50
N GLU A 342 -11.66 1.12 3.25
CA GLU A 342 -11.59 1.05 4.72
C GLU A 342 -10.14 0.90 5.23
N ILE A 343 -9.29 0.29 4.41
CA ILE A 343 -7.88 0.03 4.72
C ILE A 343 -6.91 0.91 3.94
N PHE A 344 -7.38 1.67 2.94
CA PHE A 344 -6.53 2.52 2.13
C PHE A 344 -6.04 3.78 2.89
N LEU A 345 -4.73 4.01 2.89
CA LEU A 345 -4.06 5.06 3.68
C LEU A 345 -4.65 6.45 3.45
N ASP A 346 -4.84 6.87 2.19
CA ASP A 346 -5.31 8.22 1.91
C ASP A 346 -6.77 8.42 2.32
N THR A 347 -7.61 7.38 2.20
CA THR A 347 -8.99 7.40 2.69
C THR A 347 -9.03 7.46 4.22
N ARG A 348 -8.21 6.64 4.89
CA ARG A 348 -8.05 6.66 6.35
C ARG A 348 -7.61 8.02 6.87
N VAL A 349 -6.63 8.65 6.20
CA VAL A 349 -6.15 10.00 6.55
C VAL A 349 -7.26 11.03 6.44
N LYS A 350 -8.04 11.01 5.34
CA LYS A 350 -9.20 11.92 5.17
C LYS A 350 -10.22 11.76 6.29
N ARG A 351 -10.53 10.52 6.71
CA ARG A 351 -11.45 10.22 7.82
C ARG A 351 -10.90 10.74 9.15
N LEU A 352 -9.66 10.38 9.49
CA LEU A 352 -9.02 10.76 10.76
C LEU A 352 -8.72 12.26 10.88
N LYS A 353 -8.52 12.97 9.76
CA LYS A 353 -8.27 14.42 9.75
C LYS A 353 -9.39 15.23 10.42
N LYS A 354 -10.63 14.79 10.29
CA LYS A 354 -11.78 15.40 10.99
C LYS A 354 -11.67 15.14 12.50
N CYS A 355 -11.38 13.90 12.89
CA CYS A 355 -11.29 13.49 14.29
C CYS A 355 -10.09 14.08 15.03
N PHE A 356 -8.98 14.36 14.35
CA PHE A 356 -7.77 14.95 14.94
C PHE A 356 -7.71 16.48 14.83
N SER A 357 -8.78 17.12 14.33
CA SER A 357 -8.89 18.59 14.27
C SER A 357 -8.87 19.22 15.67
N GLN A 358 -8.18 20.35 15.83
CA GLN A 358 -8.16 21.10 17.10
C GLN A 358 -9.52 21.71 17.46
N ALA A 359 -10.33 22.09 16.47
CA ALA A 359 -11.58 22.81 16.67
C ALA A 359 -12.82 21.90 16.74
N THR A 360 -12.74 20.69 16.19
CA THR A 360 -13.91 19.80 16.02
C THR A 360 -13.60 18.32 16.29
N GLY A 361 -12.35 18.02 16.67
CA GLY A 361 -11.89 16.65 16.88
C GLY A 361 -12.25 16.08 18.24
N TRP A 362 -11.80 14.85 18.50
CA TRP A 362 -12.10 14.09 19.72
C TRP A 362 -11.73 14.87 21.00
N ARG A 363 -10.56 15.51 21.02
CA ARG A 363 -10.07 16.25 22.20
C ARG A 363 -10.93 17.47 22.48
N HIS A 364 -11.29 18.22 21.43
CA HIS A 364 -12.19 19.36 21.55
C HIS A 364 -13.55 18.90 22.08
N CYS A 365 -14.14 17.85 21.50
CA CYS A 365 -15.43 17.33 21.94
C CYS A 365 -15.43 16.88 23.41
N LEU A 366 -14.36 16.22 23.87
CA LEU A 366 -14.22 15.86 25.28
C LEU A 366 -14.09 17.09 26.19
N VAL A 367 -13.30 18.09 25.81
CA VAL A 367 -13.19 19.36 26.58
C VAL A 367 -14.52 20.09 26.62
N SER A 368 -15.24 20.18 25.50
CA SER A 368 -16.58 20.77 25.44
C SER A 368 -17.58 20.01 26.32
N LEU A 369 -17.50 18.68 26.34
CA LEU A 369 -18.35 17.85 27.21
C LEU A 369 -18.03 18.08 28.69
N VAL A 370 -16.74 18.18 29.06
CA VAL A 370 -16.35 18.53 30.43
C VAL A 370 -16.84 19.92 30.82
N GLY A 371 -16.73 20.93 29.94
CA GLY A 371 -17.25 22.26 30.21
C GLY A 371 -18.77 22.27 30.36
N PHE A 372 -19.49 21.58 29.47
CA PHE A 372 -20.95 21.48 29.50
C PHE A 372 -21.47 20.78 30.77
N LEU A 373 -20.84 19.68 31.18
CA LEU A 373 -21.24 18.93 32.38
C LEU A 373 -20.65 19.53 33.67
N GLY A 374 -19.53 20.23 33.62
CA GLY A 374 -18.76 20.61 34.80
C GLY A 374 -19.06 22.00 35.37
N GLU A 375 -19.41 22.97 34.52
CA GLU A 375 -19.44 24.38 34.93
C GLU A 375 -20.74 25.09 34.50
N PRO A 376 -21.69 25.32 35.43
CA PRO A 376 -22.93 26.05 35.16
C PRO A 376 -22.70 27.46 34.59
N THR A 377 -21.66 28.15 35.08
CA THR A 377 -21.27 29.51 34.64
C THR A 377 -20.84 29.53 33.18
N THR A 378 -20.09 28.53 32.73
CA THR A 378 -19.61 28.39 31.36
C THR A 378 -20.76 28.13 30.39
N LEU A 379 -21.76 27.35 30.81
CA LEU A 379 -22.97 27.12 30.04
C LEU A 379 -23.86 28.38 29.95
N ARG A 380 -23.98 29.14 31.05
CA ARG A 380 -24.71 30.41 31.13
C ARG A 380 -24.09 31.46 30.20
N SER A 381 -22.77 31.57 30.15
CA SER A 381 -22.06 32.46 29.22
C SER A 381 -22.34 32.12 27.76
N GLN A 382 -22.29 30.83 27.40
CA GLN A 382 -22.59 30.37 26.04
C GLN A 382 -24.05 30.63 25.63
N TYR A 383 -24.99 30.53 26.58
CA TYR A 383 -26.39 30.88 26.35
C TYR A 383 -26.55 32.38 26.08
N ASN A 384 -25.96 33.23 26.93
CA ASN A 384 -26.01 34.69 26.77
C ASN A 384 -25.41 35.16 25.44
N GLU A 385 -24.28 34.60 25.02
CA GLU A 385 -23.68 34.86 23.71
C GLU A 385 -24.58 34.45 22.55
N ALA A 386 -25.25 33.29 22.64
CA ALA A 386 -26.16 32.80 21.60
C ALA A 386 -27.44 33.65 21.49
N CYS A 387 -27.93 34.19 22.61
CA CYS A 387 -29.05 35.12 22.63
C CYS A 387 -28.69 36.50 22.06
N GLY A 388 -27.46 36.99 22.28
CA GLY A 388 -26.98 38.27 21.75
C GLY A 388 -26.78 38.31 20.22
N GLN A 389 -26.86 37.18 19.52
CA GLN A 389 -26.62 37.07 18.06
C GLN A 389 -27.91 36.92 17.22
N LYS A 390 -29.10 36.85 17.83
CA LYS A 390 -30.37 36.65 17.11
C LYS A 390 -31.33 37.82 17.32
N ASP A 391 -31.85 38.36 16.21
CA ASP A 391 -32.95 39.31 16.21
C ASP A 391 -34.21 38.69 16.85
N GLY A 392 -34.50 39.08 18.09
CA GLY A 392 -35.87 39.17 18.63
C GLY A 392 -36.62 37.91 19.08
N THR A 393 -36.04 36.70 19.05
CA THR A 393 -36.68 35.51 19.65
C THR A 393 -35.77 34.82 20.67
N GLU A 394 -36.06 34.99 21.96
CA GLU A 394 -35.37 34.29 23.05
C GLU A 394 -35.57 32.78 22.91
N LEU A 395 -34.47 32.03 22.75
CA LEU A 395 -34.50 30.57 22.72
C LEU A 395 -34.72 30.06 24.15
N PRO A 396 -35.71 29.18 24.43
CA PRO A 396 -35.87 28.64 25.78
C PRO A 396 -34.58 27.97 26.28
N GLU A 397 -34.13 28.28 27.50
CA GLU A 397 -32.88 27.74 28.09
C GLU A 397 -32.80 26.21 27.97
N ALA A 398 -33.90 25.51 28.28
CA ALA A 398 -33.96 24.05 28.16
C ALA A 398 -33.76 23.55 26.72
N SER A 399 -34.25 24.28 25.71
CA SER A 399 -34.05 23.96 24.29
C SER A 399 -32.59 24.16 23.87
N PHE A 400 -31.96 25.23 24.36
CA PHE A 400 -30.53 25.48 24.15
C PHE A 400 -29.66 24.37 24.76
N ILE A 401 -29.92 23.98 26.02
CA ILE A 401 -29.19 22.92 26.73
C ILE A 401 -29.27 21.60 25.94
N ARG A 402 -30.49 21.19 25.54
CA ARG A 402 -30.69 19.97 24.74
C ARG A 402 -29.95 20.04 23.42
N SER A 403 -30.13 21.12 22.66
CA SER A 403 -29.48 21.28 21.35
C SER A 403 -27.95 21.24 21.45
N ARG A 404 -27.38 21.92 22.45
CA ARG A 404 -25.94 21.96 22.70
C ARG A 404 -25.39 20.58 23.09
N PHE A 405 -26.07 19.88 24.00
CA PHE A 405 -25.71 18.52 24.38
C PHE A 405 -25.68 17.59 23.15
N HIS A 406 -26.75 17.59 22.35
CA HIS A 406 -26.87 16.76 21.16
C HIS A 406 -25.76 17.06 20.14
N GLN A 407 -25.42 18.33 19.94
CA GLN A 407 -24.32 18.73 19.06
C GLN A 407 -22.97 18.15 19.54
N ILE A 408 -22.65 18.30 20.82
CA ILE A 408 -21.40 17.77 21.41
C ILE A 408 -21.38 16.25 21.32
N PHE A 409 -22.47 15.60 21.72
CA PHE A 409 -22.61 14.16 21.73
C PHE A 409 -22.46 13.55 20.33
N GLN A 410 -23.16 14.07 19.31
CA GLN A 410 -23.06 13.54 17.94
C GLN A 410 -21.65 13.70 17.37
N ASN A 411 -21.00 14.84 17.62
CA ASN A 411 -19.61 15.06 17.18
C ASN A 411 -18.65 14.08 17.87
N LEU A 412 -18.80 13.87 19.18
CA LEU A 412 -17.98 12.94 19.95
C LEU A 412 -18.20 11.49 19.49
N ARG A 413 -19.46 11.07 19.34
CA ARG A 413 -19.86 9.74 18.87
C ARG A 413 -19.27 9.44 17.49
N ASN A 414 -19.38 10.38 16.56
CA ASN A 414 -18.82 10.24 15.21
C ASN A 414 -17.28 10.17 15.23
N CYS A 415 -16.62 10.99 16.06
CA CYS A 415 -15.17 10.92 16.24
C CYS A 415 -14.73 9.57 16.78
N PHE A 416 -15.34 9.10 17.86
CA PHE A 416 -14.96 7.84 18.50
C PHE A 416 -15.29 6.62 17.65
N ARG A 417 -16.43 6.57 16.96
CA ARG A 417 -16.71 5.52 15.97
C ARG A 417 -15.63 5.43 14.90
N THR A 418 -15.25 6.59 14.34
CA THR A 418 -14.19 6.64 13.33
C THR A 418 -12.85 6.20 13.91
N ILE A 419 -12.49 6.64 15.12
CA ILE A 419 -11.24 6.26 15.79
C ILE A 419 -11.21 4.76 16.08
N MET A 420 -12.27 4.18 16.66
CA MET A 420 -12.34 2.75 16.97
C MET A 420 -12.30 1.87 15.73
N SER A 421 -12.83 2.33 14.59
CA SER A 421 -12.74 1.61 13.32
C SER A 421 -11.36 1.72 12.66
N GLN A 422 -10.71 2.90 12.74
CA GLN A 422 -9.52 3.24 11.93
C GLN A 422 -8.19 3.20 12.68
N VAL A 423 -8.21 3.14 14.01
CA VAL A 423 -7.01 3.09 14.86
C VAL A 423 -6.94 1.71 15.53
N PRO A 424 -5.80 1.01 15.45
CA PRO A 424 -5.62 -0.28 16.11
C PRO A 424 -5.97 -0.23 17.59
N LYS A 425 -6.62 -1.29 18.10
CA LYS A 425 -6.93 -1.43 19.52
C LYS A 425 -5.68 -1.39 20.39
N ALA A 426 -4.56 -1.95 19.91
CA ALA A 426 -3.27 -1.89 20.60
C ALA A 426 -2.75 -0.45 20.82
N VAL A 427 -3.10 0.48 19.93
CA VAL A 427 -2.74 1.91 20.09
C VAL A 427 -3.71 2.63 21.02
N LEU A 428 -4.99 2.26 20.98
CA LEU A 428 -5.99 2.84 21.89
C LEU A 428 -5.77 2.37 23.32
N LEU A 429 -5.27 1.15 23.54
CA LEU A 429 -5.25 0.42 24.80
C LEU A 429 -6.65 -0.07 25.20
N GLU A 430 -6.73 -1.29 25.71
CA GLU A 430 -8.00 -1.96 26.04
C GLU A 430 -8.84 -1.15 27.05
N LYS A 431 -8.18 -0.57 28.08
CA LYS A 431 -8.82 0.32 29.05
C LYS A 431 -9.53 1.50 28.39
N ASN A 432 -8.86 2.20 27.48
CA ASN A 432 -9.45 3.35 26.82
C ASN A 432 -10.54 2.92 25.83
N TYR A 433 -10.37 1.79 25.14
CA TYR A 433 -11.41 1.23 24.28
C TYR A 433 -12.70 0.97 25.06
N LYS A 434 -12.61 0.29 26.21
CA LYS A 434 -13.74 0.06 27.12
C LYS A 434 -14.36 1.38 27.61
N ASN A 435 -13.53 2.36 27.98
CA ASN A 435 -14.00 3.68 28.39
C ASN A 435 -14.73 4.43 27.26
N ILE A 436 -14.27 4.32 26.01
CA ILE A 436 -14.93 4.93 24.85
C ILE A 436 -16.30 4.29 24.62
N VAL A 437 -16.38 2.96 24.64
CA VAL A 437 -17.66 2.25 24.49
C VAL A 437 -18.63 2.61 25.61
N SER A 438 -18.13 2.62 26.85
CA SER A 438 -18.91 2.98 28.04
C SER A 438 -19.42 4.43 27.98
N VAL A 439 -18.58 5.41 27.64
CA VAL A 439 -19.00 6.81 27.58
C VAL A 439 -20.01 7.07 26.47
N ILE A 440 -19.90 6.40 25.32
CA ILE A 440 -20.90 6.50 24.25
C ILE A 440 -22.24 5.97 24.75
N LYS A 441 -22.27 4.79 25.39
CA LYS A 441 -23.51 4.21 25.92
C LYS A 441 -24.13 5.09 27.00
N MET A 442 -23.33 5.56 27.96
CA MET A 442 -23.83 6.47 29.01
C MET A 442 -24.39 7.78 28.42
N LEU A 443 -23.78 8.33 27.36
CA LEU A 443 -24.31 9.53 26.69
C LEU A 443 -25.60 9.25 25.91
N GLU A 444 -25.78 8.04 25.36
CA GLU A 444 -27.04 7.62 24.73
C GLU A 444 -28.15 7.52 25.77
N ASP A 445 -27.88 6.87 26.90
CA ASP A 445 -28.82 6.74 28.02
C ASP A 445 -29.17 8.12 28.62
N PHE A 446 -28.15 8.98 28.79
CA PHE A 446 -28.31 10.36 29.25
C PHE A 446 -29.17 11.20 28.30
N SER A 447 -28.99 11.04 26.98
CA SER A 447 -29.81 11.70 25.96
C SER A 447 -31.28 11.32 26.10
N MET A 448 -31.57 10.02 26.24
CA MET A 448 -32.93 9.52 26.39
C MET A 448 -33.62 10.08 27.64
N LEU A 449 -32.89 10.23 28.75
CA LEU A 449 -33.43 10.83 29.98
C LEU A 449 -33.66 12.33 29.85
N LEU A 450 -32.76 13.07 29.18
CA LEU A 450 -32.85 14.51 28.98
C LEU A 450 -34.03 14.92 28.08
N ASP A 451 -34.42 14.04 27.16
CA ASP A 451 -35.49 14.26 26.18
C ASP A 451 -36.88 13.79 26.64
N ARG A 452 -36.99 13.08 27.79
CA ARG A 452 -38.29 12.66 28.31
C ARG A 452 -39.21 13.87 28.48
N LYS A 453 -40.38 13.84 27.84
CA LYS A 453 -41.46 14.80 28.10
C LYS A 453 -42.26 14.31 29.29
N ILE A 454 -42.18 15.00 30.42
CA ILE A 454 -43.06 14.82 31.57
C ILE A 454 -43.89 16.12 31.65
N ASP A 455 -45.17 16.05 32.01
CA ASP A 455 -45.97 17.25 32.21
C ASP A 455 -45.34 18.10 33.33
N GLY A 456 -45.00 19.37 33.03
CA GLY A 456 -44.23 20.26 33.93
C GLY A 456 -42.70 20.28 33.74
N ASN A 457 -42.15 19.59 32.74
CA ASN A 457 -40.71 19.29 32.60
C ASN A 457 -39.83 20.35 31.87
N ASN A 458 -40.29 21.59 31.70
CA ASN A 458 -39.45 22.63 31.07
C ASN A 458 -38.25 23.05 31.95
N ASN A 459 -38.24 22.71 33.25
CA ASN A 459 -37.23 23.19 34.20
C ASN A 459 -36.20 22.16 34.70
N VAL A 460 -36.30 20.86 34.39
CA VAL A 460 -35.35 19.85 34.92
C VAL A 460 -33.95 19.99 34.31
N ALA A 461 -33.86 20.26 33.00
CA ALA A 461 -32.56 20.53 32.36
C ALA A 461 -31.88 21.78 32.96
N VAL A 462 -32.67 22.82 33.23
CA VAL A 462 -32.19 24.05 33.88
C VAL A 462 -31.76 23.75 35.32
N GLU A 463 -32.51 22.94 36.06
CA GLU A 463 -32.22 22.50 37.44
C GLU A 463 -31.00 21.57 37.57
N VAL A 464 -30.61 20.86 36.52
CA VAL A 464 -29.40 19.99 36.53
C VAL A 464 -28.14 20.74 36.09
N PHE A 465 -28.30 21.76 35.24
CA PHE A 465 -27.18 22.39 34.53
C PHE A 465 -26.93 23.87 34.85
N MET A 466 -27.94 24.62 35.28
CA MET A 466 -27.86 26.09 35.47
C MET A 466 -27.98 26.54 36.94
N THR A 467 -28.47 25.70 37.85
CA THR A 467 -28.56 26.01 39.28
C THR A 467 -27.23 25.72 39.98
N THR A 468 -26.71 26.71 40.72
CA THR A 468 -25.57 26.52 41.63
C THR A 468 -26.04 25.76 42.88
N SER A 469 -25.24 24.78 43.33
CA SER A 469 -25.51 24.02 44.55
C SER A 469 -25.59 24.98 45.75
N GLY A 470 -26.80 25.38 46.14
CA GLY A 470 -26.99 26.37 47.20
C GLY A 470 -28.40 26.96 47.34
N LYS A 471 -29.26 26.93 46.32
CA LYS A 471 -30.69 27.26 46.49
C LYS A 471 -31.49 25.99 46.77
N LYS A 472 -32.00 25.83 47.99
CA LYS A 472 -33.09 24.89 48.29
C LYS A 472 -34.26 25.25 47.38
N CYS A 473 -34.72 24.31 46.56
CA CYS A 473 -36.00 24.44 45.87
C CYS A 473 -37.12 24.40 46.91
N ASP A 474 -38.10 25.28 46.77
CA ASP A 474 -39.36 25.19 47.51
C ASP A 474 -40.00 23.81 47.28
N ASP A 475 -40.39 23.16 48.38
CA ASP A 475 -40.98 21.81 48.43
C ASP A 475 -42.41 21.72 47.86
N SER A 476 -42.91 22.76 47.21
CA SER A 476 -44.27 22.81 46.68
C SER A 476 -44.31 22.54 45.18
N ALA A 477 -44.90 21.39 44.81
CA ALA A 477 -45.34 20.97 43.47
C ALA A 477 -44.37 20.16 42.57
N GLY A 478 -43.52 19.28 43.12
CA GLY A 478 -42.77 18.30 42.34
C GLY A 478 -43.07 16.85 42.74
N GLY A 479 -43.79 16.09 41.90
CA GLY A 479 -44.08 14.67 42.16
C GLY A 479 -42.81 13.81 42.33
N VAL A 480 -42.91 12.71 43.09
CA VAL A 480 -41.82 11.77 43.44
C VAL A 480 -40.92 11.38 42.26
N GLY A 481 -41.49 11.30 41.05
CA GLY A 481 -40.76 11.02 39.81
C GLY A 481 -39.78 12.11 39.34
N LYS A 482 -40.03 13.40 39.62
CA LYS A 482 -39.15 14.51 39.21
C LYS A 482 -37.85 14.52 40.02
N LYS A 483 -37.94 14.31 41.34
CA LYS A 483 -36.78 14.29 42.25
C LYS A 483 -35.85 13.11 41.93
N ALA A 484 -36.41 11.92 41.72
CA ALA A 484 -35.66 10.74 41.30
C ALA A 484 -34.96 10.93 39.93
N LEU A 485 -35.61 11.63 38.99
CA LEU A 485 -35.01 11.95 37.68
C LEU A 485 -33.80 12.89 37.80
N VAL A 486 -33.90 13.95 38.62
CA VAL A 486 -32.81 14.90 38.87
C VAL A 486 -31.62 14.19 39.53
N GLU A 487 -31.87 13.36 40.55
CA GLU A 487 -30.82 12.59 41.24
C GLU A 487 -30.10 11.61 40.30
N ASN A 488 -30.85 10.92 39.43
CA ASN A 488 -30.27 10.03 38.42
C ASN A 488 -29.41 10.80 37.41
N LEU A 489 -29.90 11.92 36.87
CA LEU A 489 -29.14 12.76 35.94
C LEU A 489 -27.86 13.32 36.58
N MET A 490 -27.89 13.72 37.86
CA MET A 490 -26.70 14.18 38.58
C MET A 490 -25.66 13.06 38.77
N ARG A 491 -26.13 11.84 39.08
CA ARG A 491 -25.25 10.66 39.21
C ARG A 491 -24.60 10.28 37.87
N ASP A 492 -25.37 10.26 36.80
CA ASP A 492 -24.89 9.96 35.45
C ASP A 492 -23.90 11.04 34.98
N LYS A 493 -24.23 12.31 35.19
CA LYS A 493 -23.35 13.46 34.93
C LYS A 493 -21.98 13.31 35.61
N ALA A 494 -21.95 12.98 36.89
CA ALA A 494 -20.70 12.77 37.64
C ALA A 494 -19.88 11.60 37.07
N THR A 495 -20.54 10.49 36.73
CA THR A 495 -19.91 9.29 36.17
C THR A 495 -19.32 9.56 34.78
N ILE A 496 -20.10 10.19 33.88
CA ILE A 496 -19.68 10.58 32.54
C ILE A 496 -18.48 11.53 32.62
N LEU A 497 -18.51 12.51 33.53
CA LEU A 497 -17.38 13.43 33.77
C LEU A 497 -16.10 12.68 34.17
N GLY A 498 -16.20 11.71 35.09
CA GLY A 498 -15.07 10.89 35.53
C GLY A 498 -14.41 10.13 34.38
N VAL A 499 -15.21 9.44 33.56
CA VAL A 499 -14.70 8.69 32.40
C VAL A 499 -14.15 9.63 31.33
N THR A 500 -14.82 10.75 31.06
CA THR A 500 -14.38 11.77 30.08
C THR A 500 -13.04 12.39 30.47
N ARG A 501 -12.83 12.73 31.75
CA ARG A 501 -11.54 13.23 32.27
C ARG A 501 -10.44 12.18 32.17
N THR A 502 -10.77 10.92 32.45
CA THR A 502 -9.84 9.80 32.28
C THR A 502 -9.40 9.66 30.82
N LEU A 503 -10.34 9.74 29.87
CA LEU A 503 -10.04 9.70 28.44
C LEU A 503 -9.19 10.90 27.98
N LEU A 504 -9.45 12.11 28.48
CA LEU A 504 -8.64 13.30 28.16
C LEU A 504 -7.18 13.18 28.57
N ARG A 505 -6.92 12.47 29.68
CA ARG A 505 -5.59 12.23 30.23
C ARG A 505 -4.88 11.04 29.56
N ASP A 506 -5.59 9.92 29.40
CA ASP A 506 -5.01 8.63 29.04
C ASP A 506 -4.97 8.39 27.51
N LEU A 507 -5.83 9.05 26.72
CA LEU A 507 -5.91 8.84 25.27
C LEU A 507 -4.84 9.66 24.51
N LYS A 508 -3.76 8.98 24.09
CA LYS A 508 -2.61 9.60 23.41
C LYS A 508 -2.74 9.58 21.88
N LEU A 509 -3.74 10.29 21.35
CA LEU A 509 -3.95 10.43 19.89
C LEU A 509 -3.45 11.78 19.35
N PRO A 510 -3.07 11.86 18.05
CA PRO A 510 -2.68 13.12 17.44
C PRO A 510 -3.79 14.18 17.51
N VAL A 511 -3.37 15.44 17.65
CA VAL A 511 -4.22 16.62 17.49
C VAL A 511 -3.57 17.50 16.43
N THR A 512 -3.93 17.27 15.17
CA THR A 512 -3.33 17.93 14.01
C THR A 512 -4.23 17.82 12.77
N ARG A 513 -4.15 18.81 11.88
CA ARG A 513 -4.75 18.78 10.53
C ARG A 513 -3.75 18.44 9.42
N SER A 514 -2.49 18.14 9.79
CA SER A 514 -1.42 17.85 8.84
C SER A 514 -1.53 16.43 8.28
N ASP A 515 -1.85 16.31 6.99
CA ASP A 515 -1.92 15.03 6.28
C ASP A 515 -0.63 14.22 6.46
N PHE A 516 0.54 14.89 6.45
CA PHE A 516 1.83 14.24 6.66
C PHE A 516 1.94 13.59 8.05
N ARG A 517 1.58 14.31 9.12
CA ARG A 517 1.63 13.78 10.49
C ARG A 517 0.64 12.63 10.69
N ILE A 518 -0.54 12.73 10.09
CA ILE A 518 -1.56 11.66 10.14
C ILE A 518 -1.10 10.44 9.35
N LYS A 519 -0.55 10.60 8.14
CA LYS A 519 0.03 9.50 7.36
C LYS A 519 1.12 8.77 8.14
N LYS A 520 2.04 9.52 8.77
CA LYS A 520 3.10 8.95 9.62
C LYS A 520 2.53 8.20 10.82
N PHE A 521 1.47 8.71 11.44
CA PHE A 521 0.77 8.01 12.51
C PHE A 521 0.19 6.67 12.03
N CYS A 522 -0.58 6.67 10.93
CA CYS A 522 -1.19 5.45 10.37
C CYS A 522 -0.15 4.38 10.00
N LEU A 523 0.94 4.78 9.33
CA LEU A 523 2.03 3.89 8.94
C LEU A 523 2.76 3.27 10.14
N ARG A 524 2.81 3.97 11.27
CA ARG A 524 3.45 3.49 12.50
C ARG A 524 2.51 2.62 13.34
N SER A 525 1.21 2.91 13.30
CA SER A 525 0.22 2.19 14.10
C SER A 525 -0.16 0.83 13.51
N ALA A 526 -0.22 0.71 12.17
CA ALA A 526 -0.69 -0.51 11.53
C ALA A 526 0.24 -1.71 11.76
N SER A 527 -0.35 -2.87 12.01
CA SER A 527 0.37 -4.13 12.23
C SER A 527 0.64 -4.86 10.90
N PHE A 528 -0.29 -4.76 9.95
CA PHE A 528 -0.20 -5.38 8.62
C PHE A 528 -0.22 -4.31 7.54
N VAL A 529 0.85 -4.23 6.77
CA VAL A 529 1.02 -3.19 5.74
C VAL A 529 1.13 -3.84 4.36
N PHE A 530 0.36 -3.31 3.41
CA PHE A 530 0.26 -3.79 2.04
C PHE A 530 0.69 -2.70 1.08
N CYS A 531 1.67 -2.98 0.22
CA CYS A 531 2.08 -2.09 -0.86
C CYS A 531 2.79 -2.85 -1.98
N THR A 532 3.16 -2.18 -3.06
CA THR A 532 4.09 -2.78 -4.03
C THR A 532 5.51 -2.85 -3.46
N VAL A 533 6.35 -3.73 -4.02
CA VAL A 533 7.78 -3.84 -3.65
C VAL A 533 8.48 -2.49 -3.75
N SER A 534 8.32 -1.78 -4.87
CA SER A 534 8.84 -0.41 -5.00
C SER A 534 8.19 0.54 -3.97
N GLY A 535 6.90 0.41 -3.69
CA GLY A 535 6.17 1.22 -2.70
C GLY A 535 6.74 1.16 -1.29
N SER A 536 7.32 0.01 -0.91
CA SER A 536 7.90 -0.24 0.42
C SER A 536 9.02 0.74 0.80
N ALA A 537 9.68 1.40 -0.18
CA ALA A 537 10.65 2.48 0.08
C ALA A 537 10.10 3.64 0.94
N LYS A 538 8.77 3.80 1.02
CA LYS A 538 8.10 4.78 1.90
C LYS A 538 8.13 4.37 3.38
N LEU A 539 8.52 3.14 3.69
CA LEU A 539 8.56 2.55 5.02
C LEU A 539 9.94 2.58 5.67
N ASN A 540 10.95 3.22 5.08
CA ASN A 540 12.34 3.23 5.60
C ASN A 540 12.49 3.67 7.08
N ALA A 541 11.52 4.39 7.64
CA ALA A 541 11.50 4.80 9.05
C ALA A 541 10.62 3.89 9.94
N GLN A 542 10.16 2.75 9.42
CA GLN A 542 9.30 1.79 10.10
C GLN A 542 10.08 0.51 10.37
N LYS A 543 9.84 -0.06 11.55
CA LYS A 543 10.30 -1.41 11.89
C LYS A 543 9.24 -2.42 11.46
N MET A 544 9.66 -3.46 10.75
CA MET A 544 8.83 -4.61 10.37
C MET A 544 9.54 -5.87 10.85
N ASP A 545 8.78 -6.89 11.25
CA ASP A 545 9.33 -8.12 11.80
C ASP A 545 9.36 -9.23 10.74
N LEU A 546 8.35 -9.27 9.87
CA LEU A 546 8.18 -10.27 8.81
C LEU A 546 7.91 -9.59 7.45
N LEU A 547 8.54 -10.10 6.40
CA LEU A 547 8.32 -9.71 5.02
C LEU A 547 7.69 -10.87 4.22
N LEU A 548 6.57 -10.62 3.56
CA LEU A 548 6.00 -11.50 2.54
C LEU A 548 6.14 -10.82 1.18
N ILE A 549 6.66 -11.54 0.18
CA ILE A 549 6.66 -11.10 -1.22
C ILE A 549 5.87 -12.14 -2.03
N ASP A 550 4.69 -11.76 -2.51
CA ASP A 550 3.92 -12.56 -3.47
C ASP A 550 4.35 -12.21 -4.91
N GLU A 551 4.19 -13.16 -5.83
CA GLU A 551 4.71 -13.10 -7.20
C GLU A 551 6.22 -12.78 -7.26
N ALA A 552 6.99 -13.34 -6.31
CA ALA A 552 8.42 -13.08 -6.16
C ALA A 552 9.26 -13.51 -7.37
N GLY A 553 8.78 -14.47 -8.17
CA GLY A 553 9.41 -14.89 -9.43
C GLY A 553 9.39 -13.83 -10.53
N GLN A 554 8.50 -12.84 -10.45
CA GLN A 554 8.37 -11.76 -11.44
C GLN A 554 9.23 -10.53 -11.12
N LEU A 555 10.04 -10.57 -10.06
CA LEU A 555 10.90 -9.46 -9.64
C LEU A 555 12.34 -9.67 -10.08
N LYS A 556 13.00 -8.59 -10.47
CA LYS A 556 14.46 -8.57 -10.48
C LYS A 556 14.94 -8.70 -9.04
N GLU A 557 16.00 -9.46 -8.79
CA GLU A 557 16.52 -9.63 -7.43
C GLU A 557 16.84 -8.29 -6.73
N CYS A 558 17.34 -7.30 -7.47
CA CYS A 558 17.63 -5.97 -6.95
C CYS A 558 16.37 -5.18 -6.54
N GLU A 559 15.17 -5.51 -7.05
CA GLU A 559 13.90 -4.93 -6.60
C GLU A 559 13.50 -5.44 -5.21
N SER A 560 13.73 -6.74 -4.94
CA SER A 560 13.48 -7.36 -3.63
C SER A 560 14.32 -6.73 -2.51
N LEU A 561 15.43 -6.07 -2.84
CA LEU A 561 16.24 -5.34 -1.87
C LEU A 561 15.53 -4.15 -1.24
N ILE A 562 14.56 -3.54 -1.93
CA ILE A 562 13.84 -2.37 -1.41
C ILE A 562 13.16 -2.70 -0.07
N PRO A 563 12.32 -3.75 0.04
CA PRO A 563 11.76 -4.15 1.33
C PRO A 563 12.75 -4.88 2.24
N LEU A 564 13.71 -5.66 1.72
CA LEU A 564 14.67 -6.42 2.55
C LEU A 564 15.59 -5.53 3.41
N GLN A 565 15.76 -4.26 3.05
CA GLN A 565 16.55 -3.30 3.82
C GLN A 565 15.79 -2.66 4.99
N LEU A 566 14.51 -2.97 5.18
CA LEU A 566 13.74 -2.44 6.30
C LEU A 566 14.26 -2.98 7.64
N SER A 567 14.30 -2.08 8.62
CA SER A 567 14.80 -2.42 9.95
C SER A 567 13.90 -3.44 10.66
N GLY A 568 14.51 -4.33 11.43
CA GLY A 568 13.81 -5.29 12.30
C GLY A 568 13.42 -6.61 11.64
N LEU A 569 13.57 -6.75 10.32
CA LEU A 569 13.18 -7.97 9.62
C LEU A 569 13.97 -9.18 10.15
N LYS A 570 13.23 -10.17 10.65
CA LYS A 570 13.79 -11.42 11.18
C LYS A 570 13.68 -12.57 10.19
N HIS A 571 12.65 -12.55 9.36
CA HIS A 571 12.28 -13.60 8.42
C HIS A 571 11.64 -13.01 7.16
N ALA A 572 11.82 -13.69 6.03
CA ALA A 572 11.11 -13.38 4.79
C ALA A 572 10.49 -14.64 4.17
N VAL A 573 9.26 -14.51 3.68
CA VAL A 573 8.57 -15.54 2.90
C VAL A 573 8.44 -15.04 1.47
N LEU A 574 9.06 -15.76 0.53
CA LEU A 574 8.94 -15.48 -0.90
C LEU A 574 7.95 -16.50 -1.48
N ILE A 575 6.90 -16.01 -2.13
CA ILE A 575 5.87 -16.82 -2.77
C ILE A 575 5.91 -16.53 -4.25
N GLY A 576 6.00 -17.55 -5.08
CA GLY A 576 6.13 -17.36 -6.52
C GLY A 576 6.23 -18.65 -7.28
N ASP A 577 6.61 -18.53 -8.54
CA ASP A 577 6.81 -19.64 -9.45
C ASP A 577 7.87 -19.26 -10.49
N GLU A 578 9.04 -19.90 -10.41
CA GLU A 578 10.17 -19.69 -11.31
C GLU A 578 9.96 -20.32 -12.70
N ARG A 579 8.87 -21.09 -12.90
CA ARG A 579 8.49 -21.64 -14.21
C ARG A 579 7.58 -20.71 -15.02
N GLN A 580 7.14 -19.59 -14.44
CA GLN A 580 6.37 -18.55 -15.13
C GLN A 580 7.28 -17.47 -15.71
N LEU A 581 6.66 -16.44 -16.32
CA LEU A 581 7.40 -15.33 -16.92
C LEU A 581 8.32 -14.64 -15.88
N PRO A 582 9.62 -14.50 -16.18
CA PRO A 582 10.54 -13.77 -15.32
C PRO A 582 10.27 -12.25 -15.40
N ALA A 583 11.02 -11.48 -14.61
CA ALA A 583 10.96 -10.03 -14.70
C ALA A 583 11.32 -9.53 -16.10
N THR A 584 10.53 -8.61 -16.66
CA THR A 584 10.86 -8.00 -17.96
C THR A 584 12.16 -7.22 -17.88
N VAL A 585 13.09 -7.52 -18.76
CA VAL A 585 14.35 -6.78 -18.99
C VAL A 585 14.33 -6.27 -20.43
N LYS A 586 14.52 -4.97 -20.63
CA LYS A 586 14.53 -4.36 -21.97
C LYS A 586 15.86 -4.55 -22.67
N SER A 587 16.96 -4.49 -21.94
CA SER A 587 18.30 -4.67 -22.52
C SER A 587 18.68 -6.13 -22.67
N LYS A 588 19.09 -6.54 -23.87
CA LYS A 588 19.71 -7.85 -24.11
C LYS A 588 21.04 -8.02 -23.34
N VAL A 589 21.78 -6.93 -23.14
CA VAL A 589 23.03 -6.95 -22.36
C VAL A 589 22.72 -7.20 -20.88
N ALA A 590 21.72 -6.52 -20.32
CA ALA A 590 21.30 -6.76 -18.94
C ALA A 590 20.64 -8.13 -18.75
N GLU A 591 19.92 -8.63 -19.76
CA GLU A 591 19.35 -9.98 -19.78
C GLU A 591 20.44 -11.04 -19.77
N ALA A 592 21.46 -10.92 -20.62
CA ALA A 592 22.65 -11.79 -20.63
C ALA A 592 23.43 -11.72 -19.31
N ALA A 593 23.40 -10.57 -18.63
CA ALA A 593 23.96 -10.43 -17.29
C ALA A 593 23.10 -11.05 -16.17
N LEU A 594 21.97 -11.68 -16.49
CA LEU A 594 20.99 -12.27 -15.57
C LEU A 594 20.29 -11.26 -14.65
N LEU A 595 20.14 -10.00 -15.07
CA LEU A 595 19.40 -8.99 -14.28
C LEU A 595 17.93 -9.39 -14.02
N GLY A 596 17.34 -10.15 -14.95
CA GLY A 596 15.96 -10.63 -14.86
C GLY A 596 15.75 -11.78 -13.88
N ARG A 597 16.83 -12.40 -13.38
CA ARG A 597 16.74 -13.50 -12.42
C ARG A 597 16.20 -13.00 -11.09
N SER A 598 15.21 -13.71 -10.57
CA SER A 598 14.58 -13.36 -9.30
C SER A 598 15.37 -13.90 -8.11
N LEU A 599 15.21 -13.24 -6.95
CA LEU A 599 15.74 -13.76 -5.69
C LEU A 599 15.16 -15.15 -5.36
N PHE A 600 13.89 -15.36 -5.70
CA PHE A 600 13.21 -16.65 -5.52
C PHE A 600 13.94 -17.76 -6.29
N GLU A 601 14.19 -17.52 -7.57
CA GLU A 601 14.90 -18.45 -8.46
C GLU A 601 16.33 -18.71 -7.99
N ARG A 602 17.09 -17.66 -7.63
CA ARG A 602 18.47 -17.86 -7.16
C ARG A 602 18.53 -18.65 -5.85
N LEU A 603 17.66 -18.38 -4.88
CA LEU A 603 17.61 -19.17 -3.64
C LEU A 603 17.17 -20.61 -3.90
N SER A 604 16.25 -20.83 -4.85
CA SER A 604 15.86 -22.16 -5.34
C SER A 604 17.06 -22.92 -5.90
N LEU A 605 17.85 -22.29 -6.78
CA LEU A 605 19.10 -22.84 -7.35
C LEU A 605 20.15 -23.16 -6.27
N LEU A 606 20.22 -22.36 -5.21
CA LEU A 606 21.14 -22.59 -4.09
C LEU A 606 20.68 -23.69 -3.12
N GLY A 607 19.55 -24.36 -3.40
CA GLY A 607 19.06 -25.50 -2.61
C GLY A 607 18.21 -25.12 -1.40
N HIS A 608 17.69 -23.89 -1.32
CA HIS A 608 16.74 -23.55 -0.27
C HIS A 608 15.47 -24.38 -0.41
N LYS A 609 15.00 -24.95 0.71
CA LYS A 609 13.79 -25.77 0.73
C LYS A 609 12.58 -24.95 0.24
N LYS A 610 11.88 -25.49 -0.77
CA LYS A 610 10.63 -24.97 -1.31
C LYS A 610 9.44 -25.79 -0.81
N HIS A 611 8.38 -25.11 -0.39
CA HIS A 611 7.07 -25.72 -0.15
C HIS A 611 6.26 -25.68 -1.44
N LEU A 612 6.12 -26.81 -2.14
CA LEU A 612 5.31 -26.92 -3.34
C LEU A 612 3.83 -26.98 -2.97
N LEU A 613 3.02 -26.08 -3.52
CA LEU A 613 1.57 -26.20 -3.51
C LEU A 613 1.16 -27.16 -4.63
N ASN A 614 0.73 -28.37 -4.28
CA ASN A 614 0.70 -29.50 -5.21
C ASN A 614 -0.69 -29.85 -5.76
N ILE A 615 -1.71 -29.01 -5.57
CA ILE A 615 -3.06 -29.24 -6.13
C ILE A 615 -3.53 -27.99 -6.87
N GLN A 616 -3.91 -28.12 -8.14
CA GLN A 616 -4.45 -27.04 -8.97
C GLN A 616 -5.99 -27.09 -9.02
N TYR A 617 -6.64 -25.92 -8.93
CA TYR A 617 -8.09 -25.79 -8.82
C TYR A 617 -8.71 -24.99 -9.99
N ARG A 618 -8.01 -24.83 -11.11
CA ARG A 618 -8.39 -23.92 -12.20
C ARG A 618 -8.66 -24.61 -13.54
N MET A 619 -7.75 -25.47 -13.97
CA MET A 619 -7.72 -26.03 -15.32
C MET A 619 -8.41 -27.40 -15.36
N HIS A 620 -9.07 -27.73 -16.46
CA HIS A 620 -9.51 -29.10 -16.73
C HIS A 620 -8.27 -30.04 -16.81
N PRO A 621 -8.34 -31.31 -16.37
CA PRO A 621 -7.22 -32.25 -16.39
C PRO A 621 -6.48 -32.37 -17.73
N SER A 622 -7.21 -32.33 -18.85
CA SER A 622 -6.57 -32.37 -20.19
C SER A 622 -5.71 -31.13 -20.50
N ILE A 623 -6.04 -29.97 -19.92
CA ILE A 623 -5.26 -28.73 -20.07
C ILE A 623 -4.07 -28.75 -19.10
N SER A 624 -4.26 -29.20 -17.85
CA SER A 624 -3.21 -29.22 -16.83
C SER A 624 -2.13 -30.27 -17.11
N MET A 625 -2.45 -31.34 -17.82
CA MET A 625 -1.56 -32.46 -18.13
C MET A 625 -0.23 -32.02 -18.75
N PHE A 626 -0.27 -31.22 -19.82
CA PHE A 626 0.96 -30.79 -20.52
C PHE A 626 1.85 -29.88 -19.65
N PRO A 627 1.36 -28.80 -19.02
CA PRO A 627 2.19 -27.98 -18.13
C PRO A 627 2.76 -28.79 -16.96
N ASN A 628 1.96 -29.66 -16.34
CA ASN A 628 2.38 -30.49 -15.21
C ASN A 628 3.54 -31.43 -15.59
N GLN A 629 3.44 -32.09 -16.74
CA GLN A 629 4.48 -32.99 -17.21
C GLN A 629 5.78 -32.27 -17.59
N ASN A 630 5.70 -31.10 -18.23
CA ASN A 630 6.88 -30.44 -18.79
C ASN A 630 7.60 -29.49 -17.82
N PHE A 631 6.90 -28.93 -16.84
CA PHE A 631 7.48 -27.89 -15.97
C PHE A 631 7.56 -28.29 -14.48
N TYR A 632 6.77 -29.28 -14.07
CA TYR A 632 6.57 -29.63 -12.66
C TYR A 632 6.76 -31.12 -12.35
N ASP A 633 7.36 -31.88 -13.27
CA ASP A 633 7.70 -33.30 -13.10
C ASP A 633 6.51 -34.18 -12.64
N ARG A 634 5.29 -33.85 -13.10
CA ARG A 634 4.03 -34.52 -12.72
C ARG A 634 3.68 -34.44 -11.22
N ASN A 635 4.27 -33.50 -10.47
CA ASN A 635 4.01 -33.33 -9.04
C ASN A 635 2.74 -32.53 -8.71
N ILE A 636 1.99 -32.05 -9.71
CA ILE A 636 0.75 -31.30 -9.52
C ILE A 636 -0.46 -32.21 -9.70
N LEU A 637 -1.37 -32.21 -8.75
CA LEU A 637 -2.63 -32.94 -8.77
C LEU A 637 -3.77 -32.02 -9.19
N ASP A 638 -4.83 -32.60 -9.73
CA ASP A 638 -6.07 -31.86 -10.05
C ASP A 638 -7.03 -31.89 -8.85
N GLY A 639 -7.58 -30.73 -8.49
CA GLY A 639 -8.54 -30.61 -7.40
C GLY A 639 -9.92 -31.18 -7.76
N ALA A 640 -10.67 -31.62 -6.76
CA ALA A 640 -11.99 -32.22 -6.97
C ALA A 640 -12.98 -31.33 -7.75
N ASN A 641 -12.83 -30.00 -7.67
CA ASN A 641 -13.70 -29.06 -8.40
C ASN A 641 -13.47 -29.06 -9.91
N VAL A 642 -12.32 -29.53 -10.40
CA VAL A 642 -12.00 -29.57 -11.83
C VAL A 642 -12.14 -30.98 -12.43
N THR A 643 -12.26 -32.01 -11.60
CA THR A 643 -12.45 -33.41 -12.02
C THR A 643 -13.91 -33.85 -12.04
N GLN A 644 -14.82 -33.06 -11.48
CA GLN A 644 -16.26 -33.34 -11.48
C GLN A 644 -16.86 -33.20 -12.88
N GLU A 645 -17.87 -34.02 -13.21
CA GLU A 645 -18.56 -34.00 -14.51
C GLU A 645 -19.09 -32.60 -14.87
N GLY A 646 -19.62 -31.85 -13.90
CA GLY A 646 -20.11 -30.49 -14.12
C GLY A 646 -19.04 -29.46 -14.49
N HIS A 647 -17.74 -29.80 -14.39
CA HIS A 647 -16.65 -28.96 -14.88
C HIS A 647 -16.40 -29.17 -16.38
N GLN A 648 -16.80 -30.32 -16.94
CA GLN A 648 -16.75 -30.54 -18.38
C GLN A 648 -17.79 -29.66 -19.06
N ARG A 649 -17.33 -28.82 -19.97
CA ARG A 649 -18.20 -27.97 -20.78
C ARG A 649 -17.92 -28.24 -22.25
N SER A 650 -18.95 -28.65 -22.96
CA SER A 650 -18.93 -28.76 -24.42
C SER A 650 -19.77 -27.61 -24.97
N TYR A 651 -19.09 -26.59 -25.50
CA TYR A 651 -19.75 -25.40 -26.03
C TYR A 651 -20.04 -25.51 -27.54
N LEU A 652 -19.28 -26.35 -28.23
CA LEU A 652 -19.38 -26.61 -29.66
C LEU A 652 -19.49 -28.12 -29.88
N GLN A 653 -20.22 -28.53 -30.91
CA GLN A 653 -20.30 -29.94 -31.29
C GLN A 653 -19.06 -30.38 -32.06
N GLY A 654 -18.60 -31.61 -31.82
CA GLY A 654 -17.49 -32.23 -32.53
C GLY A 654 -16.29 -32.53 -31.64
N ALA A 655 -15.60 -33.63 -31.93
CA ALA A 655 -14.47 -34.12 -31.13
C ALA A 655 -13.29 -33.13 -31.07
N MET A 656 -13.16 -32.26 -32.07
CA MET A 656 -12.10 -31.25 -32.13
C MET A 656 -12.31 -30.05 -31.18
N PHE A 657 -13.48 -29.89 -30.57
CA PHE A 657 -13.78 -28.78 -29.65
C PHE A 657 -13.84 -29.21 -28.18
N GLY A 658 -13.13 -30.29 -27.84
CA GLY A 658 -12.97 -30.72 -26.45
C GLY A 658 -12.25 -29.68 -25.58
N PRO A 659 -12.10 -29.93 -24.27
CA PRO A 659 -11.53 -28.96 -23.33
C PRO A 659 -10.09 -28.54 -23.64
N TYR A 660 -9.36 -29.35 -24.42
CA TYR A 660 -8.04 -29.00 -24.97
C TYR A 660 -7.92 -29.57 -26.37
N SER A 661 -7.58 -28.72 -27.33
CA SER A 661 -7.38 -29.08 -28.73
C SER A 661 -6.28 -28.23 -29.33
N PHE A 662 -5.52 -28.82 -30.26
CA PHE A 662 -4.59 -28.11 -31.12
C PHE A 662 -5.14 -28.14 -32.55
N ILE A 663 -5.48 -26.97 -33.09
CA ILE A 663 -5.98 -26.82 -34.46
C ILE A 663 -4.81 -26.32 -35.31
N ASN A 664 -4.27 -27.18 -36.15
CA ASN A 664 -3.20 -26.79 -37.07
C ASN A 664 -3.79 -25.92 -38.20
N ILE A 665 -3.28 -24.71 -38.36
CA ILE A 665 -3.72 -23.75 -39.39
C ILE A 665 -2.51 -23.40 -40.26
N ASP A 666 -2.58 -23.78 -41.53
CA ASP A 666 -1.53 -23.46 -42.50
C ASP A 666 -1.72 -22.01 -42.99
N GLY A 667 -1.09 -21.07 -42.28
CA GLY A 667 -1.15 -19.64 -42.57
C GLY A 667 0.23 -18.99 -42.68
N LEU A 668 0.34 -17.92 -43.48
CA LEU A 668 1.55 -17.11 -43.61
C LEU A 668 1.52 -15.93 -42.62
N GLU A 669 2.61 -15.76 -41.87
CA GLU A 669 2.79 -14.63 -40.95
C GLU A 669 3.21 -13.36 -41.71
N ASP A 670 2.51 -12.25 -41.46
CA ASP A 670 2.85 -10.92 -42.00
C ASP A 670 3.94 -10.25 -41.13
N PRO A 671 5.12 -9.88 -41.68
CA PRO A 671 6.28 -9.42 -40.94
C PRO A 671 6.25 -7.91 -40.58
N GLY A 672 5.06 -7.32 -40.39
CA GLY A 672 4.91 -5.93 -39.96
C GLY A 672 5.57 -5.60 -38.60
N ARG A 673 5.43 -4.35 -38.11
CA ARG A 673 5.96 -3.93 -36.79
C ARG A 673 5.48 -4.79 -35.62
N SER A 674 4.31 -5.40 -35.78
CA SER A 674 3.86 -6.54 -34.97
C SER A 674 3.50 -7.65 -35.95
N LYS A 675 3.92 -8.87 -35.61
CA LYS A 675 3.57 -10.08 -36.35
C LYS A 675 2.08 -10.38 -36.22
N ARG A 676 1.46 -10.88 -37.29
CA ARG A 676 0.06 -11.33 -37.33
C ARG A 676 -0.14 -12.41 -38.39
N ASN A 677 -1.11 -13.30 -38.18
CA ASN A 677 -1.49 -14.32 -39.15
C ASN A 677 -2.99 -14.18 -39.46
N MET A 678 -3.33 -13.90 -40.73
CA MET A 678 -4.72 -13.65 -41.14
C MET A 678 -5.54 -14.94 -41.25
N ALA A 679 -4.90 -16.09 -41.51
CA ALA A 679 -5.59 -17.38 -41.54
C ALA A 679 -6.00 -17.79 -40.12
N GLU A 680 -5.11 -17.63 -39.14
CA GLU A 680 -5.45 -17.82 -37.73
C GLU A 680 -6.61 -16.91 -37.30
N LEU A 681 -6.59 -15.64 -37.72
CA LEU A 681 -7.65 -14.70 -37.40
C LEU A 681 -9.02 -15.15 -37.95
N ALA A 682 -9.06 -15.64 -39.19
CA ALA A 682 -10.30 -16.13 -39.80
C ALA A 682 -10.91 -17.28 -38.99
N VAL A 683 -10.11 -18.29 -38.66
CA VAL A 683 -10.55 -19.45 -37.85
C VAL A 683 -10.95 -19.01 -36.43
N ILE A 684 -10.21 -18.09 -35.81
CA ILE A 684 -10.58 -17.53 -34.49
C ILE A 684 -11.96 -16.86 -34.56
N LEU A 685 -12.24 -16.08 -35.62
CA LEU A 685 -13.53 -15.42 -35.78
C LEU A 685 -14.67 -16.43 -35.98
N GLU A 686 -14.45 -17.49 -36.76
CA GLU A 686 -15.43 -18.57 -36.94
C GLU A 686 -15.74 -19.27 -35.62
N ILE A 687 -14.72 -19.66 -34.85
CA ILE A 687 -14.89 -20.29 -33.53
C ILE A 687 -15.64 -19.34 -32.58
N LEU A 688 -15.29 -18.06 -32.54
CA LEU A 688 -15.98 -17.08 -31.69
C LEU A 688 -17.43 -16.85 -32.11
N HIS A 689 -17.72 -16.86 -33.42
CA HIS A 689 -19.08 -16.79 -33.95
C HIS A 689 -19.89 -18.02 -33.55
N ALA A 690 -19.33 -19.22 -33.72
CA ALA A 690 -19.96 -20.47 -33.33
C ALA A 690 -20.24 -20.52 -31.82
N LEU A 691 -19.29 -20.09 -30.99
CA LEU A 691 -19.45 -20.01 -29.53
C LEU A 691 -20.56 -19.04 -29.12
N LYS A 692 -20.73 -17.95 -29.87
CA LYS A 692 -21.77 -16.95 -29.62
C LYS A 692 -23.16 -17.45 -30.03
N ASN A 693 -23.25 -18.17 -31.13
CA ASN A 693 -24.53 -18.60 -31.73
C ASN A 693 -24.99 -19.99 -31.28
N GLY A 694 -24.11 -20.78 -30.64
CA GLY A 694 -24.41 -22.14 -30.19
C GLY A 694 -24.48 -23.16 -31.33
N THR A 695 -24.03 -22.79 -32.53
CA THR A 695 -24.02 -23.64 -33.73
C THR A 695 -22.64 -23.54 -34.38
N ALA A 696 -21.92 -24.66 -34.43
CA ALA A 696 -20.82 -24.85 -35.37
C ALA A 696 -21.43 -25.44 -36.64
N GLU A 697 -21.43 -24.70 -37.74
CA GLU A 697 -21.59 -25.26 -39.08
C GLU A 697 -20.20 -25.52 -39.67
#